data_AF-A0A932ECJ8-F1
#
_entry.id   AF-A0A932ECJ8-F1
#
_cell.length_a   1.000
_cell.length_b   1.000
_cell.length_c   1.000
_cell.angle_alpha   90.00
_cell.angle_beta   90.00
_cell.angle_gamma   90.00
#
_symmetry.space_group_name_H-M   'P 1'
#
loop_
_entity.id
_entity.type
_entity.pdbx_description
1 polymer ?
#
loop_
_entity_poly.entity_id
_entity_poly.type
_entity_poly.pdbx_seq_one_letter_code
_entity_poly.pdbx_strand_id
1 'polypeptide(L)'
;MIIIQQTFLGLLFLMTSFLSFTLPSIYFLKKFNFDLNDDLDKFVVFSVFGLSVFTLTAYILAALHLRFFMYLFPLFGMWSILKYKKSFFERKFKITQKKFFLSVLIIGIISQVAVNAPSGLLYKDGIYFWSSHGHDGVWHLSLMEQMQKEFFPFQNPELAGAKLQNYHFFVDLLMSEFSRLFYFSNLDIYFRFMPIVFSLLLGLSAFILVRAWSKSELAGIWSMIFVYFAGSFGYLIYIPTHKSLGGESIFWVSQTQSVLGNPPHAAAFIITTAFLFAFLKFLRSRKINFFFLSSFLGGVAIGFKVYAGVLILGGLLIIGIFELLAKRSYKTFLLFLTTLLIALAIYLPNSKNSQDFLIWHPWWFIRTMVVASDRLNWLDLELRRQTYLAEGNFKRVVQVELTAFLIFLFGNLGMRFLGFLTIFKQLKEDILDNLFNLFFLLITMASFFIPVLFLQKGVAWNAIQFNQYFLLFFGFLAAITTAWILSINRSKLWSVVISTIIIFLSIPTQLGLLWQFYSNPPLSKISNEELEGLNFLRQQKGNIVLVLPFNKYERDKYKDPPIPIYAWYDTGYVTAFSGKQTLISDEEQVNIMGYDVTRLIEEREEAFQSRDYHKMNNFLQKYKIDYVYLGWDQKTATDSAFLNMEPIFINKDARVFKVKK
;
A
#
# COMPACT_ATOMS: atom_id res chain seq x y z
N MET A 1 12.71 28.14 2.48
CA MET A 1 11.36 28.39 3.04
C MET A 1 10.49 27.12 3.04
N ILE A 2 10.25 26.47 1.90
CA ILE A 2 9.41 25.25 1.78
C ILE A 2 9.84 24.12 2.75
N ILE A 3 11.15 23.80 2.83
CA ILE A 3 11.64 22.72 3.72
C ILE A 3 11.32 23.00 5.20
N ILE A 4 11.45 24.26 5.64
CA ILE A 4 11.19 24.65 7.04
C ILE A 4 9.69 24.52 7.33
N GLN A 5 8.84 25.02 6.43
CA GLN A 5 7.39 24.87 6.54
C GLN A 5 6.97 23.41 6.58
N GLN A 6 7.48 22.58 5.67
CA GLN A 6 7.17 21.15 5.62
C GLN A 6 7.67 20.40 6.86
N THR A 7 8.83 20.79 7.41
CA THR A 7 9.32 20.25 8.68
C THR A 7 8.38 20.60 9.84
N PHE A 8 7.95 21.86 9.94
CA PHE A 8 7.03 22.30 10.98
C PHE A 8 5.67 21.60 10.88
N LEU A 9 5.08 21.56 9.68
CA LEU A 9 3.82 20.87 9.42
C LEU A 9 3.94 19.37 9.70
N GLY A 10 5.06 18.75 9.34
CA GLY A 10 5.33 17.35 9.66
C GLY A 10 5.38 17.08 11.17
N LEU A 11 6.04 17.95 11.95
CA LEU A 11 6.05 17.83 13.42
C LEU A 11 4.64 18.00 14.01
N LEU A 12 3.87 18.97 13.51
CA LEU A 12 2.47 19.17 13.90
C LEU A 12 1.60 17.94 13.55
N PHE A 13 1.81 17.35 12.37
CA PHE A 13 1.13 16.14 11.95
C PHE A 13 1.46 14.94 12.85
N LEU A 14 2.74 14.77 13.23
CA LEU A 14 3.14 13.70 14.15
C LEU A 14 2.51 13.89 15.53
N MET A 15 2.45 15.13 16.03
CA MET A 15 1.80 15.45 17.30
C MET A 15 0.30 15.16 17.26
N THR A 16 -0.40 15.60 16.21
CA THR A 16 -1.85 15.35 16.04
C THR A 16 -2.15 13.87 15.80
N SER A 17 -1.28 13.15 15.10
CA SER A 17 -1.35 11.68 14.97
C SER A 17 -1.22 10.98 16.32
N PHE A 18 -0.25 11.40 17.14
CA PHE A 18 -0.09 10.86 18.50
C PHE A 18 -1.31 11.16 19.40
N LEU A 19 -1.86 12.38 19.30
CA LEU A 19 -3.08 12.81 19.99
C LEU A 19 -4.32 12.04 19.55
N SER A 20 -4.42 11.64 18.29
CA SER A 20 -5.64 11.02 17.75
C SER A 20 -5.59 9.49 17.78
N PHE A 21 -4.40 8.88 17.62
CA PHE A 21 -4.26 7.42 17.58
C PHE A 21 -3.81 6.86 18.93
N THR A 22 -2.65 7.28 19.40
CA THR A 22 -1.96 6.61 20.51
C THR A 22 -2.57 6.96 21.86
N LEU A 23 -2.83 8.25 22.10
CA LEU A 23 -3.28 8.74 23.41
C LEU A 23 -4.68 8.28 23.82
N PRO A 24 -5.70 8.32 22.94
CA PRO A 24 -7.03 7.81 23.27
C PRO A 24 -6.96 6.31 23.57
N SER A 25 -6.17 5.57 22.78
CA SER A 25 -5.96 4.12 22.96
C SER A 25 -5.29 3.78 24.29
N ILE A 26 -4.36 4.60 24.77
CA ILE A 26 -3.77 4.41 26.11
C ILE A 26 -4.85 4.45 27.18
N TYR A 27 -5.80 5.38 27.09
CA TYR A 27 -6.87 5.47 28.07
C TYR A 27 -7.76 4.23 28.07
N PHE A 28 -8.16 3.73 26.90
CA PHE A 28 -8.99 2.53 26.79
C PHE A 28 -8.22 1.28 27.19
N LEU A 29 -7.04 1.05 26.61
CA LEU A 29 -6.29 -0.20 26.73
C LEU A 29 -5.59 -0.35 28.09
N LYS A 30 -5.29 0.74 28.81
CA LYS A 30 -4.73 0.66 30.17
C LYS A 30 -5.68 -0.04 31.14
N LYS A 31 -7.00 -0.04 30.89
CA LYS A 31 -7.99 -0.77 31.70
C LYS A 31 -7.94 -2.29 31.50
N PHE A 32 -7.38 -2.77 30.38
CA PHE A 32 -7.39 -4.18 30.00
C PHE A 32 -6.13 -4.94 30.43
N ASN A 33 -5.25 -4.35 31.27
CA ASN A 33 -4.08 -4.99 31.87
C ASN A 33 -3.25 -5.86 30.89
N PHE A 34 -2.84 -5.28 29.76
CA PHE A 34 -1.99 -5.97 28.79
C PHE A 34 -0.60 -6.27 29.36
N ASP A 35 -0.16 -7.52 29.17
CA ASP A 35 1.13 -8.05 29.62
C ASP A 35 2.22 -7.80 28.55
N LEU A 36 2.59 -6.53 28.43
CA LEU A 36 3.56 -6.01 27.47
C LEU A 36 4.93 -5.86 28.12
N ASN A 37 6.01 -6.07 27.36
CA ASN A 37 7.34 -6.18 27.94
C ASN A 37 7.88 -4.83 28.45
N ASP A 38 7.55 -3.74 27.73
CA ASP A 38 7.98 -2.38 28.05
C ASP A 38 7.05 -1.31 27.44
N ASP A 39 7.43 -0.04 27.60
CA ASP A 39 6.64 1.10 27.08
C ASP A 39 6.71 1.26 25.55
N LEU A 40 7.68 0.64 24.87
CA LEU A 40 7.73 0.62 23.41
C LEU A 40 6.66 -0.32 22.87
N ASP A 41 6.54 -1.53 23.41
CA ASP A 41 5.47 -2.46 23.06
C ASP A 41 4.10 -1.78 23.22
N LYS A 42 3.89 -1.06 24.33
CA LYS A 42 2.67 -0.26 24.57
C LYS A 42 2.47 0.79 23.48
N PHE A 43 3.48 1.60 23.20
CA PHE A 43 3.39 2.65 22.19
C PHE A 43 2.95 2.09 20.84
N VAL A 44 3.60 1.02 20.38
CA VAL A 44 3.30 0.41 19.08
C VAL A 44 1.90 -0.18 19.06
N VAL A 45 1.57 -1.06 20.01
CA VAL A 45 0.25 -1.72 20.05
C VAL A 45 -0.87 -0.70 20.13
N PHE A 46 -0.72 0.33 20.98
CA PHE A 46 -1.75 1.35 21.16
C PHE A 46 -1.86 2.28 19.95
N SER A 47 -0.77 2.57 19.25
CA SER A 47 -0.81 3.38 18.03
C SER A 47 -1.49 2.62 16.89
N VAL A 48 -1.14 1.35 16.66
CA VAL A 48 -1.75 0.54 15.59
C VAL A 48 -3.22 0.25 15.86
N PHE A 49 -3.56 -0.09 17.11
CA PHE A 49 -4.96 -0.25 17.53
C PHE A 49 -5.73 1.06 17.37
N GLY A 50 -5.17 2.18 17.82
CA GLY A 50 -5.79 3.49 17.75
C GLY A 50 -6.03 3.98 16.33
N LEU A 51 -5.06 3.78 15.44
CA LEU A 51 -5.20 4.06 14.01
C LEU A 51 -6.35 3.23 13.42
N SER A 52 -6.41 1.94 13.73
CA SER A 52 -7.46 1.04 13.24
C SER A 52 -8.85 1.42 13.78
N VAL A 53 -8.95 1.76 15.07
CA VAL A 53 -10.19 2.23 15.71
C VAL A 53 -10.63 3.58 15.15
N PHE A 54 -9.70 4.51 14.95
CA PHE A 54 -9.98 5.82 14.35
C PHE A 54 -10.60 5.65 12.96
N THR A 55 -9.98 4.84 12.10
CA THR A 55 -10.50 4.58 10.75
C THR A 55 -11.87 3.90 10.78
N LEU A 56 -12.04 2.85 11.59
CA LEU A 56 -13.32 2.15 11.67
C LEU A 56 -14.42 3.06 12.23
N THR A 57 -14.09 3.92 13.19
CA THR A 57 -15.04 4.90 13.74
C THR A 57 -15.40 5.95 12.70
N ALA A 58 -14.43 6.43 11.91
CA ALA A 58 -14.70 7.35 10.81
C ALA A 58 -15.67 6.71 9.78
N TYR A 59 -15.49 5.42 9.48
CA TYR A 59 -16.38 4.67 8.59
C TYR A 59 -17.80 4.54 9.15
N ILE A 60 -17.94 4.09 10.40
CA ILE A 60 -19.25 3.94 11.06
C ILE A 60 -19.96 5.29 11.17
N LEU A 61 -19.26 6.34 11.61
CA LEU A 61 -19.84 7.67 11.74
C LEU A 61 -20.17 8.30 10.38
N ALA A 62 -19.44 7.98 9.32
CA ALA A 62 -19.83 8.36 7.95
C ALA A 62 -21.17 7.73 7.57
N ALA A 63 -21.35 6.43 7.83
CA ALA A 63 -22.60 5.73 7.56
C ALA A 63 -23.78 6.26 8.39
N LEU A 64 -23.52 6.79 9.58
CA LEU A 64 -24.53 7.40 10.45
C LEU A 64 -24.74 8.90 10.22
N HIS A 65 -24.00 9.54 9.31
CA HIS A 65 -23.98 10.99 9.12
C HIS A 65 -23.60 11.78 10.39
N LEU A 66 -22.71 11.23 11.22
CA LEU A 66 -22.27 11.77 12.51
C LEU A 66 -20.75 12.01 12.59
N ARG A 67 -20.09 12.28 11.44
CA ARG A 67 -18.62 12.42 11.38
C ARG A 67 -18.06 13.58 12.20
N PHE A 68 -18.87 14.56 12.58
CA PHE A 68 -18.42 15.61 13.50
C PHE A 68 -17.95 15.04 14.85
N PHE A 69 -18.43 13.87 15.29
CA PHE A 69 -17.92 13.24 16.52
C PHE A 69 -16.46 12.75 16.41
N MET A 70 -15.86 12.74 15.22
CA MET A 70 -14.44 12.41 15.09
C MET A 70 -13.52 13.43 15.78
N TYR A 71 -13.97 14.67 16.02
CA TYR A 71 -13.26 15.64 16.88
C TYR A 71 -13.10 15.15 18.32
N LEU A 72 -13.86 14.15 18.78
CA LEU A 72 -13.69 13.57 20.11
C LEU A 72 -12.36 12.82 20.25
N PHE A 73 -11.77 12.29 19.18
CA PHE A 73 -10.48 11.58 19.26
C PHE A 73 -9.34 12.46 19.78
N PRO A 74 -9.01 13.60 19.14
CA PRO A 74 -7.97 14.49 19.67
C PRO A 74 -8.33 15.06 21.05
N LEU A 75 -9.61 15.35 21.33
CA LEU A 75 -10.06 15.81 22.66
C LEU A 75 -9.84 14.74 23.75
N PHE A 76 -10.16 13.48 23.48
CA PHE A 76 -9.85 12.37 24.38
C PHE A 76 -8.34 12.16 24.53
N GLY A 77 -7.57 12.39 23.47
CA GLY A 77 -6.11 12.39 23.50
C GLY A 77 -5.56 13.43 24.48
N MET A 78 -6.02 14.68 24.35
CA MET A 78 -5.68 15.78 25.27
C MET A 78 -6.08 15.46 26.71
N TRP A 79 -7.30 14.95 26.91
CA TRP A 79 -7.76 14.56 28.24
C TRP A 79 -6.93 13.41 28.84
N SER A 80 -6.48 12.46 28.01
CA SER A 80 -5.60 11.37 28.44
C SER A 80 -4.24 11.87 28.92
N ILE A 81 -3.69 12.92 28.30
CA ILE A 81 -2.48 13.60 28.79
C ILE A 81 -2.73 14.18 30.18
N LEU A 82 -3.82 14.93 30.37
CA LEU A 82 -4.15 15.56 31.66
C LEU A 82 -4.31 14.52 32.78
N LYS A 83 -5.02 13.43 32.50
CA LYS A 83 -5.30 12.36 33.46
C LYS A 83 -4.06 11.55 33.84
N TYR A 84 -3.14 11.32 32.89
CA TYR A 84 -1.98 10.44 33.11
C TYR A 84 -0.64 11.15 33.01
N LYS A 85 -0.59 12.47 33.21
CA LYS A 85 0.62 13.31 33.05
C LYS A 85 1.91 12.69 33.62
N LYS A 86 1.88 12.18 34.86
CA LYS A 86 3.04 11.55 35.51
C LYS A 86 3.51 10.28 34.77
N SER A 87 2.58 9.44 34.35
CA SER A 87 2.86 8.18 33.63
C SER A 87 3.36 8.37 32.20
N PHE A 88 3.24 9.58 31.63
CA PHE A 88 3.73 9.89 30.29
C PHE A 88 5.19 10.33 30.28
N PHE A 89 5.58 11.19 31.22
CA PHE A 89 6.94 11.73 31.27
C PHE A 89 7.97 10.78 31.91
N GLU A 90 7.54 9.74 32.64
CA GLU A 90 8.42 8.78 33.31
C GLU A 90 8.74 7.51 32.48
N ARG A 91 8.36 7.47 31.19
CA ARG A 91 8.51 6.27 30.37
C ARG A 91 9.96 5.94 30.08
N LYS A 92 10.34 4.67 30.28
CA LYS A 92 11.69 4.17 30.02
C LYS A 92 11.65 3.08 28.96
N PHE A 93 12.20 3.38 27.78
CA PHE A 93 12.45 2.37 26.75
C PHE A 93 13.58 1.44 27.19
N LYS A 94 13.27 0.14 27.33
CA LYS A 94 14.23 -0.91 27.67
C LYS A 94 14.87 -1.45 26.39
N ILE A 95 15.76 -0.65 25.82
CA ILE A 95 16.59 -1.05 24.67
C ILE A 95 18.04 -0.95 25.13
N THR A 96 18.77 -2.04 24.99
CA THR A 96 20.18 -2.15 25.37
C THR A 96 21.06 -1.46 24.34
N GLN A 97 20.84 -1.75 23.05
CA GLN A 97 21.60 -1.21 21.92
C GLN A 97 20.97 0.07 21.34
N LYS A 98 20.70 1.06 22.19
CA LYS A 98 19.92 2.28 21.84
C LYS A 98 20.42 2.99 20.60
N LYS A 99 21.74 3.21 20.47
CA LYS A 99 22.32 3.92 19.32
C LYS A 99 22.06 3.18 18.02
N PHE A 100 22.33 1.86 18.00
CA PHE A 100 22.11 1.04 16.81
C PHE A 100 20.64 0.99 16.41
N PHE A 101 19.75 0.76 17.39
CA PHE A 101 18.31 0.80 17.18
C PHE A 101 17.83 2.14 16.58
N LEU A 102 18.24 3.27 17.17
CA LEU A 102 17.83 4.61 16.70
C LEU A 102 18.41 4.94 15.33
N SER A 103 19.67 4.56 15.05
CA SER A 103 20.26 4.74 13.73
C SER A 103 19.51 3.96 12.66
N VAL A 104 19.21 2.68 12.89
CA VAL A 104 18.43 1.86 11.95
C VAL A 104 17.03 2.45 11.76
N LEU A 105 16.38 2.92 12.83
CA LEU A 105 15.05 3.52 12.75
C LEU A 105 15.04 4.80 11.92
N ILE A 106 15.92 5.76 12.24
CA ILE A 106 15.95 7.07 11.58
C ILE A 106 16.36 6.94 10.11
N ILE A 107 17.42 6.18 9.83
CA ILE A 107 17.88 5.96 8.45
C ILE A 107 16.81 5.21 7.65
N GLY A 108 16.12 4.24 8.26
CA GLY A 108 15.06 3.48 7.60
C GLY A 108 13.84 4.33 7.24
N ILE A 109 13.43 5.23 8.13
CA ILE A 109 12.35 6.19 7.86
C ILE A 109 12.75 7.12 6.71
N ILE A 110 13.95 7.70 6.76
CA ILE A 110 14.43 8.59 5.71
C ILE A 110 14.49 7.85 4.36
N SER A 111 15.02 6.63 4.33
CA SER A 111 15.21 5.89 3.08
C SER A 111 13.92 5.43 2.43
N GLN A 112 12.91 5.01 3.20
CA GLN A 112 11.62 4.63 2.63
C GLN A 112 10.79 5.84 2.18
N VAL A 113 10.84 6.96 2.94
CA VAL A 113 10.06 8.17 2.62
C VAL A 113 10.64 8.94 1.43
N ALA A 114 11.95 8.83 1.18
CA ALA A 114 12.65 9.54 0.11
C ALA A 114 12.02 9.34 -1.29
N VAL A 115 11.51 8.14 -1.58
CA VAL A 115 10.89 7.83 -2.89
C VAL A 115 9.51 8.49 -3.05
N ASN A 116 8.80 8.78 -1.97
CA ASN A 116 7.45 9.36 -2.05
C ASN A 116 7.46 10.89 -1.94
N ALA A 117 8.29 11.43 -1.04
CA ALA A 117 8.22 12.81 -0.57
C ALA A 117 8.30 13.90 -1.66
N PRO A 118 9.10 13.76 -2.75
CA PRO A 118 9.21 14.80 -3.77
C PRO A 118 7.93 15.02 -4.59
N SER A 119 7.10 13.98 -4.76
CA SER A 119 5.88 14.10 -5.56
C SER A 119 4.83 14.96 -4.88
N GLY A 120 4.06 15.73 -5.64
CA GLY A 120 3.01 16.59 -5.09
C GLY A 120 3.52 17.84 -4.38
N LEU A 121 4.79 18.22 -4.55
CA LEU A 121 5.30 19.54 -4.17
C LEU A 121 5.04 20.55 -5.31
N LEU A 122 4.88 21.82 -4.94
CA LEU A 122 4.82 22.92 -5.88
C LEU A 122 6.24 23.33 -6.30
N TYR A 123 6.54 23.17 -7.58
CA TYR A 123 7.77 23.60 -8.24
C TYR A 123 7.50 24.87 -9.05
N LYS A 124 8.55 25.40 -9.70
CA LYS A 124 8.47 26.65 -10.48
C LYS A 124 7.35 26.63 -11.53
N ASP A 125 7.18 25.51 -12.23
CA ASP A 125 6.27 25.40 -13.37
C ASP A 125 5.03 24.54 -13.06
N GLY A 126 4.72 24.29 -11.78
CA GLY A 126 3.56 23.51 -11.35
C GLY A 126 3.88 22.39 -10.37
N ILE A 127 2.96 21.44 -10.24
CA ILE A 127 3.11 20.27 -9.36
C ILE A 127 3.66 19.10 -10.16
N TYR A 128 4.70 18.45 -9.65
CA TYR A 128 5.39 17.35 -10.33
C TYR A 128 5.12 16.00 -9.65
N PHE A 129 5.13 14.94 -10.47
CA PHE A 129 4.95 13.56 -10.04
C PHE A 129 6.05 12.67 -10.62
N TRP A 130 6.60 11.81 -9.76
CA TRP A 130 7.60 10.80 -10.13
C TRP A 130 6.97 9.42 -10.14
N SER A 131 7.48 8.52 -10.98
CA SER A 131 7.04 7.11 -11.02
C SER A 131 5.51 7.01 -11.19
N SER A 132 4.87 6.00 -10.61
CA SER A 132 3.41 5.79 -10.69
C SER A 132 2.60 6.83 -9.91
N HIS A 133 3.20 7.82 -9.24
CA HIS A 133 2.47 8.78 -8.41
C HIS A 133 1.51 9.68 -9.18
N GLY A 134 1.74 9.92 -10.48
CA GLY A 134 0.80 10.68 -11.32
C GLY A 134 -0.48 9.92 -11.67
N HIS A 135 -0.52 8.61 -11.39
CA HIS A 135 -1.65 7.72 -11.66
C HIS A 135 -2.16 7.14 -10.34
N ASP A 136 -1.48 6.14 -9.78
CA ASP A 136 -1.81 5.54 -8.49
C ASP A 136 -1.95 6.57 -7.36
N GLY A 137 -0.96 7.48 -7.24
CA GLY A 137 -0.98 8.50 -6.21
C GLY A 137 -2.14 9.48 -6.37
N VAL A 138 -2.48 9.81 -7.61
CA VAL A 138 -3.61 10.71 -7.94
C VAL A 138 -4.96 10.02 -7.69
N TRP A 139 -5.08 8.73 -7.97
CA TRP A 139 -6.26 7.93 -7.61
C TRP A 139 -6.56 7.98 -6.10
N HIS A 140 -5.53 7.83 -5.26
CA HIS A 140 -5.70 7.96 -3.81
C HIS A 140 -6.11 9.38 -3.38
N LEU A 141 -5.55 10.42 -4.01
CA LEU A 141 -5.94 11.81 -3.76
C LEU A 141 -7.39 12.08 -4.18
N SER A 142 -7.85 11.51 -5.29
CA SER A 142 -9.22 11.67 -5.76
C SER A 142 -10.23 10.99 -4.84
N LEU A 143 -9.89 9.80 -4.31
CA LEU A 143 -10.64 9.15 -3.24
C LEU A 143 -10.70 10.02 -1.98
N MET A 144 -9.55 10.57 -1.55
CA MET A 144 -9.48 11.42 -0.36
C MET A 144 -10.38 12.65 -0.49
N GLU A 145 -10.37 13.34 -1.64
CA GLU A 145 -11.24 14.48 -1.93
C GLU A 145 -12.73 14.10 -1.90
N GLN A 146 -13.13 12.98 -2.52
CA GLN A 146 -14.54 12.56 -2.47
C GLN A 146 -14.98 12.17 -1.07
N MET A 147 -14.13 11.48 -0.30
CA MET A 147 -14.43 11.09 1.07
C MET A 147 -14.55 12.29 2.00
N GLN A 148 -14.07 13.48 1.66
CA GLN A 148 -14.30 14.67 2.48
C GLN A 148 -15.73 15.21 2.37
N LYS A 149 -16.50 14.86 1.33
CA LYS A 149 -17.81 15.46 1.03
C LYS A 149 -18.98 15.03 1.95
N GLU A 150 -18.71 14.44 3.11
CA GLU A 150 -19.69 13.97 4.12
C GLU A 150 -20.88 13.11 3.59
N PHE A 151 -20.79 12.65 2.34
CA PHE A 151 -21.81 11.84 1.68
C PHE A 151 -21.49 10.36 1.82
N PHE A 152 -22.46 9.59 2.32
CA PHE A 152 -22.40 8.13 2.40
C PHE A 152 -23.59 7.51 1.67
N PRO A 153 -23.44 6.39 0.93
CA PRO A 153 -22.19 5.68 0.66
C PRO A 153 -21.20 6.53 -0.14
N PHE A 154 -19.90 6.32 0.09
CA PHE A 154 -18.87 7.02 -0.68
C PHE A 154 -19.07 6.74 -2.17
N GLN A 155 -18.89 7.78 -2.99
CA GLN A 155 -19.04 7.68 -4.43
C GLN A 155 -17.68 7.42 -5.08
N ASN A 156 -17.68 6.77 -6.25
CA ASN A 156 -16.48 6.62 -7.05
C ASN A 156 -16.08 8.01 -7.60
N PRO A 157 -14.87 8.51 -7.33
CA PRO A 157 -14.40 9.80 -7.87
C PRO A 157 -14.42 9.85 -9.39
N GLU A 158 -14.12 8.73 -10.03
CA GLU A 158 -13.85 8.64 -11.47
C GLU A 158 -15.01 8.06 -12.27
N LEU A 159 -16.17 7.87 -11.64
CA LEU A 159 -17.39 7.39 -12.30
C LEU A 159 -18.62 8.00 -11.62
N ALA A 160 -19.12 9.10 -12.19
CA ALA A 160 -20.27 9.82 -11.64
C ALA A 160 -21.52 8.92 -11.56
N GLY A 161 -22.22 9.01 -10.43
CA GLY A 161 -23.42 8.21 -10.17
C GLY A 161 -23.14 6.78 -9.67
N ALA A 162 -21.88 6.35 -9.60
CA ALA A 162 -21.51 5.06 -9.03
C ALA A 162 -21.06 5.17 -7.57
N LYS A 163 -21.51 4.22 -6.74
CA LYS A 163 -21.00 4.02 -5.37
C LYS A 163 -19.62 3.38 -5.45
N LEU A 164 -18.70 3.77 -4.56
CA LEU A 164 -17.41 3.11 -4.41
C LEU A 164 -17.63 1.70 -3.84
N GLN A 165 -17.24 0.68 -4.60
CA GLN A 165 -17.35 -0.74 -4.24
C GLN A 165 -16.14 -1.52 -4.76
N ASN A 166 -15.93 -2.73 -4.24
CA ASN A 166 -14.86 -3.65 -4.63
C ASN A 166 -13.43 -3.07 -4.45
N TYR A 167 -13.28 -2.11 -3.54
CA TYR A 167 -12.02 -1.44 -3.24
C TYR A 167 -11.78 -1.33 -1.73
N HIS A 168 -10.51 -1.37 -1.32
CA HIS A 168 -10.07 -1.35 0.08
C HIS A 168 -9.70 0.08 0.54
N PHE A 169 -10.70 0.92 0.73
CA PHE A 169 -10.52 2.37 0.94
C PHE A 169 -10.17 2.82 2.36
N PHE A 170 -9.92 1.91 3.32
CA PHE A 170 -9.74 2.32 4.73
C PHE A 170 -8.55 3.25 4.94
N VAL A 171 -7.47 3.09 4.17
CA VAL A 171 -6.32 4.00 4.27
C VAL A 171 -6.65 5.38 3.71
N ASP A 172 -7.42 5.45 2.63
CA ASP A 172 -7.85 6.70 2.01
C ASP A 172 -8.79 7.46 2.95
N LEU A 173 -9.70 6.73 3.60
CA LEU A 173 -10.58 7.28 4.63
C LEU A 173 -9.79 7.79 5.83
N LEU A 174 -8.77 7.05 6.29
CA LEU A 174 -7.89 7.49 7.38
C LEU A 174 -7.20 8.82 7.03
N MET A 175 -6.60 8.90 5.85
CA MET A 175 -5.87 10.09 5.39
C MET A 175 -6.81 11.26 5.12
N SER A 176 -7.94 11.02 4.45
CA SER A 176 -9.01 11.99 4.17
C SER A 176 -9.56 12.61 5.46
N GLU A 177 -9.80 11.77 6.47
CA GLU A 177 -10.33 12.23 7.75
C GLU A 177 -9.31 13.10 8.52
N PHE A 178 -8.02 12.80 8.41
CA PHE A 178 -6.97 13.67 8.95
C PHE A 178 -6.91 15.02 8.25
N SER A 179 -7.04 15.04 6.92
CA SER A 179 -7.13 16.29 6.17
C SER A 179 -8.36 17.10 6.60
N ARG A 180 -9.52 16.46 6.75
CA ARG A 180 -10.77 17.11 7.17
C ARG A 180 -10.69 17.71 8.58
N LEU A 181 -10.14 16.98 9.55
CA LEU A 181 -10.10 17.41 10.95
C LEU A 181 -9.07 18.51 11.21
N PHE A 182 -7.91 18.45 10.55
CA PHE A 182 -6.75 19.29 10.86
C PHE A 182 -6.32 20.21 9.71
N TYR A 183 -7.02 20.18 8.58
CA TYR A 183 -6.79 21.03 7.41
C TYR A 183 -5.39 20.88 6.77
N PHE A 184 -4.78 19.70 6.90
CA PHE A 184 -3.56 19.37 6.16
C PHE A 184 -3.90 19.13 4.67
N SER A 185 -3.01 19.53 3.78
CA SER A 185 -3.13 19.22 2.35
C SER A 185 -3.16 17.72 2.10
N ASN A 186 -4.07 17.26 1.25
CA ASN A 186 -4.14 15.86 0.81
C ASN A 186 -2.80 15.38 0.21
N LEU A 187 -2.12 16.26 -0.55
CA LEU A 187 -0.79 15.99 -1.12
C LEU A 187 0.26 15.74 -0.03
N ASP A 188 0.27 16.56 1.03
CA ASP A 188 1.24 16.43 2.12
C ASP A 188 0.97 15.18 2.96
N ILE A 189 -0.29 14.88 3.27
CA ILE A 189 -0.64 13.66 4.00
C ILE A 189 -0.19 12.43 3.20
N TYR A 190 -0.53 12.36 1.91
CA TYR A 190 -0.28 11.20 1.08
C TYR A 190 1.22 10.97 0.80
N PHE A 191 1.94 11.99 0.32
CA PHE A 191 3.32 11.81 -0.14
C PHE A 191 4.38 11.95 0.96
N ARG A 192 4.07 12.63 2.08
CA ARG A 192 5.08 13.01 3.07
C ARG A 192 4.73 12.53 4.47
N PHE A 193 3.61 12.96 5.03
CA PHE A 193 3.36 12.84 6.46
C PHE A 193 2.90 11.44 6.90
N MET A 194 1.93 10.85 6.21
CA MET A 194 1.49 9.49 6.52
C MET A 194 2.56 8.44 6.23
N PRO A 195 3.37 8.54 5.14
CA PRO A 195 4.54 7.67 4.94
C PRO A 195 5.51 7.65 6.12
N ILE A 196 5.75 8.78 6.80
CA ILE A 196 6.61 8.81 8.01
C ILE A 196 5.99 7.98 9.14
N VAL A 197 4.67 8.14 9.39
CA VAL A 197 3.95 7.37 10.41
C VAL A 197 3.96 5.87 10.07
N PHE A 198 3.73 5.52 8.81
CA PHE A 198 3.73 4.14 8.35
C PHE A 198 5.11 3.50 8.46
N SER A 199 6.17 4.18 8.01
CA SER A 199 7.53 3.67 8.15
C SER A 199 7.90 3.44 9.61
N LEU A 200 7.62 4.43 10.48
CA LEU A 200 7.84 4.34 11.93
C LEU A 200 7.13 3.12 12.53
N LEU A 201 5.82 2.97 12.30
CA LEU A 201 5.06 1.87 12.87
C LEU A 201 5.43 0.52 12.26
N LEU A 202 5.84 0.46 10.99
CA LEU A 202 6.26 -0.76 10.34
C LEU A 202 7.56 -1.30 10.94
N GLY A 203 8.61 -0.48 11.06
CA GLY A 203 9.86 -0.93 11.68
C GLY A 203 9.69 -1.23 13.17
N LEU A 204 8.93 -0.41 13.91
CA LEU A 204 8.71 -0.67 15.34
C LEU A 204 7.87 -1.93 15.59
N SER A 205 6.84 -2.19 14.77
CA SER A 205 6.03 -3.41 14.88
C SER A 205 6.86 -4.66 14.56
N ALA A 206 7.72 -4.61 13.53
CA ALA A 206 8.67 -5.68 13.22
C ALA A 206 9.61 -5.95 14.40
N PHE A 207 10.20 -4.89 14.97
CA PHE A 207 11.08 -4.98 16.13
C PHE A 207 10.41 -5.68 17.31
N ILE A 208 9.22 -5.22 17.73
CA ILE A 208 8.56 -5.80 18.92
C ILE A 208 8.10 -7.24 18.67
N LEU A 209 7.65 -7.57 17.46
CA LEU A 209 7.26 -8.93 17.08
C LEU A 209 8.45 -9.88 17.16
N VAL A 210 9.52 -9.58 16.43
CA VAL A 210 10.67 -10.49 16.34
C VAL A 210 11.41 -10.57 17.67
N ARG A 211 11.51 -9.46 18.42
CA ARG A 211 12.05 -9.44 19.79
C ARG A 211 11.25 -10.36 20.71
N ALA A 212 9.91 -10.29 20.68
CA ALA A 212 9.07 -11.14 21.53
C ALA A 212 9.07 -12.61 21.08
N TRP A 213 9.14 -12.87 19.77
CA TRP A 213 9.14 -14.21 19.20
C TRP A 213 10.44 -14.95 19.52
N SER A 214 11.58 -14.35 19.17
CA SER A 214 12.92 -14.93 19.33
C SER A 214 13.53 -14.74 20.71
N LYS A 215 12.93 -13.87 21.55
CA LYS A 215 13.50 -13.42 22.84
C LYS A 215 14.86 -12.73 22.67
N SER A 216 15.14 -12.13 21.51
CA SER A 216 16.41 -11.46 21.20
C SER A 216 16.18 -10.02 20.73
N GLU A 217 16.76 -9.06 21.46
CA GLU A 217 16.75 -7.65 21.05
C GLU A 217 17.48 -7.45 19.72
N LEU A 218 18.60 -8.16 19.53
CA LEU A 218 19.39 -8.09 18.29
C LEU A 218 18.58 -8.59 17.09
N ALA A 219 17.81 -9.68 17.24
CA ALA A 219 16.91 -10.15 16.19
C ALA A 219 15.81 -9.12 15.88
N GLY A 220 15.30 -8.44 16.91
CA GLY A 220 14.40 -7.29 16.73
C GLY A 220 15.03 -6.21 15.84
N ILE A 221 16.26 -5.78 16.13
CA ILE A 221 16.93 -4.73 15.32
C ILE A 221 17.18 -5.22 13.89
N TRP A 222 17.62 -6.47 13.71
CA TRP A 222 17.81 -7.04 12.37
C TRP A 222 16.50 -7.14 11.58
N SER A 223 15.36 -7.35 12.24
CA SER A 223 14.07 -7.35 11.56
C SER A 223 13.76 -5.98 10.95
N MET A 224 14.11 -4.89 11.64
CA MET A 224 14.01 -3.54 11.09
C MET A 224 14.91 -3.38 9.87
N ILE A 225 16.15 -3.90 9.92
CA ILE A 225 17.09 -3.83 8.79
C ILE A 225 16.53 -4.55 7.56
N PHE A 226 16.01 -5.78 7.72
CA PHE A 226 15.43 -6.54 6.62
C PHE A 226 14.15 -5.92 6.07
N VAL A 227 13.36 -5.25 6.91
CA VAL A 227 12.14 -4.54 6.48
C VAL A 227 12.47 -3.26 5.71
N TYR A 228 13.42 -2.46 6.21
CA TYR A 228 13.76 -1.16 5.63
C TYR A 228 14.66 -1.23 4.41
N PHE A 229 15.61 -2.18 4.39
CA PHE A 229 16.75 -2.07 3.48
C PHE A 229 17.02 -3.30 2.62
N ALA A 230 16.52 -4.49 2.98
CA ALA A 230 16.79 -5.65 2.16
C ALA A 230 16.05 -5.56 0.83
N GLY A 231 16.74 -5.79 -0.28
CA GLY A 231 16.14 -5.90 -1.60
C GLY A 231 16.37 -7.28 -2.22
N SER A 232 15.93 -7.44 -3.46
CA SER A 232 16.17 -8.63 -4.27
C SER A 232 17.66 -8.71 -4.67
N PHE A 233 18.10 -9.87 -5.15
CA PHE A 233 19.37 -10.01 -5.86
C PHE A 233 19.30 -9.53 -7.32
N GLY A 234 18.26 -8.77 -7.70
CA GLY A 234 18.09 -8.32 -9.08
C GLY A 234 19.25 -7.49 -9.60
N TYR A 235 19.95 -6.76 -8.73
CA TYR A 235 21.16 -6.00 -9.08
C TYR A 235 22.28 -6.86 -9.67
N LEU A 236 22.38 -8.15 -9.31
CA LEU A 236 23.38 -9.07 -9.87
C LEU A 236 23.18 -9.29 -11.37
N ILE A 237 21.94 -9.17 -11.84
CA ILE A 237 21.57 -9.26 -13.25
C ILE A 237 21.53 -7.87 -13.88
N TYR A 238 21.02 -6.87 -13.16
CA TYR A 238 20.81 -5.53 -13.69
C TYR A 238 22.13 -4.80 -14.00
N ILE A 239 23.15 -4.94 -13.15
CA ILE A 239 24.47 -4.30 -13.38
C ILE A 239 25.11 -4.76 -14.70
N PRO A 240 25.29 -6.07 -14.98
CA PRO A 240 25.94 -6.48 -16.23
C PRO A 240 25.10 -6.19 -17.48
N THR A 241 23.76 -6.15 -17.36
CA THR A 241 22.85 -5.95 -18.51
C THR A 241 22.58 -4.47 -18.83
N HIS A 242 22.46 -3.62 -17.81
CA HIS A 242 22.07 -2.21 -17.95
C HIS A 242 23.18 -1.23 -17.56
N LYS A 243 24.34 -1.71 -17.09
CA LYS A 243 25.47 -0.90 -16.61
C LYS A 243 25.07 0.13 -15.54
N SER A 244 24.07 -0.21 -14.73
CA SER A 244 23.50 0.66 -13.70
C SER A 244 23.08 -0.18 -12.49
N LEU A 245 22.86 0.47 -11.34
CA LEU A 245 22.34 -0.19 -10.14
C LEU A 245 20.80 -0.16 -10.18
N GLY A 246 20.16 -1.28 -9.89
CA GLY A 246 18.70 -1.41 -10.00
C GLY A 246 18.22 -2.85 -9.93
N GLY A 247 17.10 -3.13 -10.58
CA GLY A 247 16.55 -4.48 -10.71
C GLY A 247 15.62 -4.90 -9.56
N GLU A 248 14.98 -3.95 -8.87
CA GLU A 248 14.05 -4.25 -7.78
C GLU A 248 13.00 -5.29 -8.19
N SER A 249 12.27 -4.99 -9.27
CA SER A 249 11.16 -5.79 -9.78
C SER A 249 11.54 -6.67 -10.98
N ILE A 250 12.83 -6.96 -11.19
CA ILE A 250 13.28 -7.80 -12.31
C ILE A 250 12.68 -9.22 -12.23
N PHE A 251 12.35 -9.65 -11.01
CA PHE A 251 11.69 -10.92 -10.71
C PHE A 251 10.21 -10.73 -10.32
N TRP A 252 9.55 -9.70 -10.88
CA TRP A 252 8.16 -9.25 -10.63
C TRP A 252 7.86 -8.62 -9.26
N VAL A 253 8.41 -9.14 -8.17
CA VAL A 253 7.97 -8.73 -6.82
C VAL A 253 8.65 -7.41 -6.43
N SER A 254 7.87 -6.35 -6.22
CA SER A 254 8.38 -5.14 -5.55
C SER A 254 8.73 -5.45 -4.10
N GLN A 255 9.74 -4.78 -3.58
CA GLN A 255 10.37 -5.20 -2.34
C GLN A 255 9.80 -4.42 -1.14
N THR A 256 10.04 -4.88 0.10
CA THR A 256 9.39 -4.31 1.29
C THR A 256 9.75 -2.84 1.55
N GLN A 257 10.86 -2.35 1.00
CA GLN A 257 11.25 -0.95 1.13
C GLN A 257 10.36 0.03 0.37
N SER A 258 9.81 -0.37 -0.78
CA SER A 258 8.99 0.49 -1.65
C SER A 258 7.50 0.42 -1.28
N VAL A 259 7.17 -0.33 -0.22
CA VAL A 259 5.80 -0.57 0.24
C VAL A 259 5.01 0.72 0.50
N LEU A 260 5.68 1.81 0.88
CA LEU A 260 5.03 3.10 1.14
C LEU A 260 4.42 3.72 -0.13
N GLY A 261 4.90 3.34 -1.33
CA GLY A 261 4.27 3.70 -2.60
C GLY A 261 2.86 3.13 -2.77
N ASN A 262 2.49 2.12 -1.98
CA ASN A 262 1.14 1.58 -1.86
C ASN A 262 0.66 1.71 -0.40
N PRO A 263 0.13 2.87 0.00
CA PRO A 263 -0.31 3.13 1.37
C PRO A 263 -1.27 2.08 1.95
N PRO A 264 -2.25 1.52 1.20
CA PRO A 264 -3.11 0.47 1.75
C PRO A 264 -2.34 -0.79 2.12
N HIS A 265 -1.35 -1.16 1.30
CA HIS A 265 -0.49 -2.29 1.57
C HIS A 265 0.44 -2.04 2.76
N ALA A 266 1.04 -0.85 2.86
CA ALA A 266 1.88 -0.46 4.00
C ALA A 266 1.09 -0.49 5.33
N ALA A 267 -0.12 0.05 5.36
CA ALA A 267 -1.00 0.00 6.53
C ALA A 267 -1.35 -1.45 6.90
N ALA A 268 -1.65 -2.31 5.91
CA ALA A 268 -1.92 -3.71 6.14
C ALA A 268 -0.71 -4.50 6.66
N PHE A 269 0.52 -4.17 6.24
CA PHE A 269 1.75 -4.74 6.82
C PHE A 269 1.88 -4.42 8.31
N ILE A 270 1.64 -3.16 8.69
CA ILE A 270 1.69 -2.70 10.07
C ILE A 270 0.65 -3.44 10.92
N ILE A 271 -0.59 -3.51 10.45
CA ILE A 271 -1.69 -4.18 11.15
C ILE A 271 -1.43 -5.69 11.25
N THR A 272 -0.95 -6.33 10.18
CA THR A 272 -0.60 -7.76 10.17
C THR A 272 0.51 -8.06 11.16
N THR A 273 1.55 -7.22 11.21
CA THR A 273 2.68 -7.41 12.13
C THR A 273 2.25 -7.21 13.60
N ALA A 274 1.38 -6.22 13.87
CA ALA A 274 0.78 -6.04 15.19
C ALA A 274 -0.18 -7.17 15.57
N PHE A 275 -0.96 -7.69 14.63
CA PHE A 275 -1.79 -8.88 14.80
C PHE A 275 -0.92 -10.09 15.18
N LEU A 276 0.17 -10.34 14.48
CA LEU A 276 1.11 -11.43 14.78
C LEU A 276 1.68 -11.31 16.20
N PHE A 277 2.02 -10.10 16.63
CA PHE A 277 2.49 -9.85 18.00
C PHE A 277 1.39 -10.15 19.03
N ALA A 278 0.18 -9.64 18.81
CA ALA A 278 -0.96 -9.90 19.68
C ALA A 278 -1.32 -11.39 19.72
N PHE A 279 -1.29 -12.07 18.58
CA PHE A 279 -1.60 -13.49 18.45
C PHE A 279 -0.55 -14.37 19.14
N LEU A 280 0.74 -14.03 19.02
CA LEU A 280 1.81 -14.67 19.80
C LEU A 280 1.56 -14.56 21.30
N LYS A 281 1.18 -13.36 21.78
CA LYS A 281 0.86 -13.12 23.19
C LYS A 281 -0.42 -13.84 23.62
N PHE A 282 -1.43 -13.92 22.76
CA PHE A 282 -2.64 -14.72 22.98
C PHE A 282 -2.31 -16.20 23.10
N LEU A 283 -1.54 -16.79 22.18
CA LEU A 283 -1.19 -18.21 22.24
C LEU A 283 -0.41 -18.57 23.51
N ARG A 284 0.49 -17.67 23.96
CA ARG A 284 1.29 -17.85 25.19
C ARG A 284 0.48 -17.70 26.49
N SER A 285 -0.47 -16.76 26.54
CA SER A 285 -1.15 -16.39 27.80
C SER A 285 -2.61 -16.82 27.88
N ARG A 286 -3.25 -17.04 26.72
CA ARG A 286 -4.69 -17.26 26.53
C ARG A 286 -5.59 -16.23 27.21
N LYS A 287 -5.05 -15.04 27.50
CA LYS A 287 -5.79 -13.94 28.13
C LYS A 287 -6.77 -13.32 27.13
N ILE A 288 -7.94 -12.94 27.62
CA ILE A 288 -9.05 -12.43 26.82
C ILE A 288 -8.75 -11.07 26.16
N ASN A 289 -7.88 -10.25 26.78
CA ASN A 289 -7.45 -8.97 26.21
C ASN A 289 -6.70 -9.14 24.88
N PHE A 290 -5.78 -10.11 24.80
CA PHE A 290 -5.08 -10.45 23.56
C PHE A 290 -5.99 -11.16 22.56
N PHE A 291 -6.98 -11.93 23.03
CA PHE A 291 -8.02 -12.47 22.16
C PHE A 291 -8.75 -11.34 21.40
N PHE A 292 -9.31 -10.36 22.11
CA PHE A 292 -10.04 -9.25 21.47
C PHE A 292 -9.13 -8.39 20.59
N LEU A 293 -7.90 -8.12 21.04
CA LEU A 293 -6.93 -7.38 20.24
C LEU A 293 -6.60 -8.11 18.93
N SER A 294 -6.36 -9.42 18.99
CA SER A 294 -6.12 -10.24 17.80
C SER A 294 -7.35 -10.32 16.90
N SER A 295 -8.56 -10.53 17.44
CA SER A 295 -9.79 -10.57 16.64
C SER A 295 -10.00 -9.27 15.89
N PHE A 296 -9.83 -8.15 16.59
CA PHE A 296 -10.04 -6.82 16.03
C PHE A 296 -9.01 -6.50 14.93
N LEU A 297 -7.71 -6.63 15.23
CA LEU A 297 -6.66 -6.33 14.24
C LEU A 297 -6.73 -7.27 13.04
N GLY A 298 -6.99 -8.56 13.26
CA GLY A 298 -7.13 -9.54 12.18
C GLY A 298 -8.34 -9.26 11.30
N GLY A 299 -9.48 -8.86 11.89
CA GLY A 299 -10.72 -8.59 11.17
C GLY A 299 -10.63 -7.28 10.37
N VAL A 300 -10.12 -6.21 10.99
CA VAL A 300 -10.00 -4.89 10.36
C VAL A 300 -8.97 -4.88 9.22
N ALA A 301 -7.98 -5.77 9.24
CA ALA A 301 -6.97 -5.87 8.19
C ALA A 301 -7.58 -6.01 6.77
N ILE A 302 -8.74 -6.66 6.63
CA ILE A 302 -9.43 -6.83 5.34
C ILE A 302 -9.79 -5.47 4.69
N GLY A 303 -10.13 -4.46 5.50
CA GLY A 303 -10.53 -3.14 5.02
C GLY A 303 -9.36 -2.33 4.47
N PHE A 304 -8.16 -2.56 5.00
CA PHE A 304 -6.91 -1.94 4.51
C PHE A 304 -6.32 -2.68 3.32
N LYS A 305 -6.31 -4.02 3.36
CA LYS A 305 -5.92 -4.85 2.22
C LYS A 305 -6.52 -6.24 2.36
N VAL A 306 -7.28 -6.66 1.35
CA VAL A 306 -7.94 -7.98 1.32
C VAL A 306 -6.93 -9.12 1.49
N TYR A 307 -5.73 -9.01 0.91
CA TYR A 307 -4.69 -10.04 1.00
C TYR A 307 -4.24 -10.33 2.44
N ALA A 308 -4.08 -9.31 3.28
CA ALA A 308 -3.77 -9.52 4.71
C ALA A 308 -4.90 -10.30 5.40
N GLY A 309 -6.14 -9.88 5.21
CA GLY A 309 -7.29 -10.55 5.81
C GLY A 309 -7.42 -12.00 5.37
N VAL A 310 -7.22 -12.30 4.08
CA VAL A 310 -7.24 -13.67 3.54
C VAL A 310 -6.16 -14.54 4.18
N LEU A 311 -4.92 -14.06 4.27
CA LEU A 311 -3.82 -14.80 4.91
C LEU A 311 -4.12 -15.07 6.39
N ILE A 312 -4.58 -14.05 7.13
CA ILE A 312 -4.89 -14.17 8.56
C ILE A 312 -6.05 -15.14 8.80
N LEU A 313 -7.17 -14.97 8.10
CA LEU A 313 -8.35 -15.82 8.26
C LEU A 313 -8.07 -17.27 7.85
N GLY A 314 -7.37 -17.48 6.73
CA GLY A 314 -6.98 -18.82 6.27
C GLY A 314 -6.06 -19.53 7.28
N GLY A 315 -5.04 -18.82 7.77
CA GLY A 315 -4.16 -19.35 8.81
C GLY A 315 -4.90 -19.67 10.12
N LEU A 316 -5.80 -18.78 10.57
CA LEU A 316 -6.55 -18.95 11.81
C LEU A 316 -7.54 -20.11 11.71
N LEU A 317 -8.16 -20.32 10.55
CA LEU A 317 -9.05 -21.45 10.30
C LEU A 317 -8.28 -22.77 10.42
N ILE A 318 -7.16 -22.91 9.71
CA ILE A 318 -6.37 -24.14 9.70
C ILE A 318 -5.85 -24.44 11.11
N ILE A 319 -5.27 -23.45 11.79
CA ILE A 319 -4.75 -23.61 13.16
C ILE A 319 -5.87 -23.84 14.17
N GLY A 320 -7.01 -23.17 14.00
CA GLY A 320 -8.19 -23.36 14.84
C GLY A 320 -8.73 -24.78 14.75
N ILE A 321 -8.84 -25.33 13.54
CA ILE A 321 -9.23 -26.73 13.31
C ILE A 321 -8.17 -27.69 13.88
N PHE A 322 -6.89 -27.44 13.60
CA PHE A 322 -5.80 -28.28 14.13
C PHE A 322 -5.81 -28.32 15.66
N GLU A 323 -5.91 -27.16 16.32
CA GLU A 323 -5.98 -27.06 17.77
C GLU A 323 -7.24 -27.73 18.34
N LEU A 324 -8.38 -27.62 17.64
CA LEU A 324 -9.64 -28.26 18.02
C LEU A 324 -9.53 -29.79 17.95
N LEU A 325 -8.95 -30.33 16.88
CA LEU A 325 -8.87 -31.77 16.64
C LEU A 325 -7.73 -32.41 17.45
N ALA A 326 -6.52 -31.87 17.37
CA ALA A 326 -5.32 -32.45 17.97
C ALA A 326 -5.15 -32.08 19.44
N LYS A 327 -5.51 -30.85 19.83
CA LYS A 327 -5.29 -30.32 21.20
C LYS A 327 -6.58 -30.13 22.00
N ARG A 328 -7.75 -30.45 21.42
CA ARG A 328 -9.09 -30.34 22.04
C ARG A 328 -9.39 -28.95 22.61
N SER A 329 -8.77 -27.90 22.08
CA SER A 329 -9.02 -26.49 22.46
C SER A 329 -9.74 -25.76 21.33
N TYR A 330 -10.86 -25.12 21.67
CA TYR A 330 -11.67 -24.33 20.71
C TYR A 330 -11.28 -22.84 20.67
N LYS A 331 -10.33 -22.39 21.51
CA LYS A 331 -10.06 -20.95 21.70
C LYS A 331 -9.57 -20.27 20.43
N THR A 332 -8.70 -20.90 19.64
CA THR A 332 -8.23 -20.33 18.37
C THR A 332 -9.29 -20.40 17.27
N PHE A 333 -10.15 -21.42 17.29
CA PHE A 333 -11.30 -21.49 16.39
C PHE A 333 -12.32 -20.39 16.70
N LEU A 334 -12.57 -20.08 17.97
CA LEU A 334 -13.39 -18.93 18.37
C LEU A 334 -12.74 -17.59 17.96
N LEU A 335 -11.40 -17.51 18.01
CA LEU A 335 -10.67 -16.36 17.50
C LEU A 335 -10.90 -16.20 15.99
N PHE A 336 -10.83 -17.30 15.21
CA PHE A 336 -11.18 -17.29 13.79
C PHE A 336 -12.61 -16.78 13.57
N LEU A 337 -13.62 -17.33 14.26
CA LEU A 337 -15.01 -16.92 14.07
C LEU A 337 -15.24 -15.44 14.36
N THR A 338 -14.71 -14.93 15.47
CA THR A 338 -14.83 -13.51 15.83
C THR A 338 -14.08 -12.60 14.86
N THR A 339 -12.90 -13.01 14.39
CA THR A 339 -12.14 -12.31 13.34
C THR A 339 -12.93 -12.27 12.03
N LEU A 340 -13.52 -13.40 11.63
CA LEU A 340 -14.33 -13.54 10.42
C LEU A 340 -15.56 -12.63 10.48
N LEU A 341 -16.27 -12.59 11.60
CA LEU A 341 -17.44 -11.73 11.76
C LEU A 341 -17.09 -10.25 11.57
N ILE A 342 -15.99 -9.78 12.17
CA ILE A 342 -15.52 -8.40 11.98
C ILE A 342 -15.12 -8.15 10.52
N ALA A 343 -14.40 -9.09 9.90
CA ALA A 343 -13.99 -8.97 8.50
C ALA A 343 -15.20 -8.92 7.56
N LEU A 344 -16.19 -9.78 7.75
CA LEU A 344 -17.42 -9.80 6.95
C LEU A 344 -18.25 -8.53 7.14
N ALA A 345 -18.34 -8.01 8.37
CA ALA A 345 -19.04 -6.76 8.66
C ALA A 345 -18.43 -5.56 7.92
N ILE A 346 -17.11 -5.58 7.66
CA ILE A 346 -16.42 -4.54 6.89
C ILE A 346 -16.48 -4.81 5.39
N TYR A 347 -16.31 -6.07 4.98
CA TYR A 347 -16.17 -6.43 3.57
C TYR A 347 -17.50 -6.45 2.81
N LEU A 348 -18.55 -7.07 3.38
CA LEU A 348 -19.82 -7.30 2.67
C LEU A 348 -20.55 -6.01 2.27
N PRO A 349 -20.63 -4.95 3.08
CA PRO A 349 -21.32 -3.71 2.68
C PRO A 349 -20.67 -2.99 1.50
N ASN A 350 -19.39 -3.28 1.21
CA ASN A 350 -18.58 -2.58 0.24
C ASN A 350 -18.17 -3.46 -0.96
N SER A 351 -18.70 -4.68 -1.07
CA SER A 351 -18.39 -5.63 -2.16
C SER A 351 -19.65 -6.02 -2.94
N LYS A 352 -19.53 -6.14 -4.26
CA LYS A 352 -20.63 -6.51 -5.16
C LYS A 352 -20.10 -7.33 -6.33
N ASN A 353 -20.77 -8.44 -6.67
CA ASN A 353 -20.45 -9.28 -7.82
C ASN A 353 -18.98 -9.74 -7.90
N SER A 354 -18.35 -10.02 -6.75
CA SER A 354 -16.94 -10.44 -6.66
C SER A 354 -16.71 -11.94 -6.92
N GLN A 355 -17.68 -12.62 -7.53
CA GLN A 355 -17.58 -14.03 -7.91
C GLN A 355 -16.62 -14.10 -9.12
N ASP A 356 -15.60 -14.94 -9.08
CA ASP A 356 -14.51 -15.09 -10.09
C ASP A 356 -13.30 -14.14 -9.98
N PHE A 357 -12.85 -13.84 -8.75
CA PHE A 357 -11.69 -12.97 -8.51
C PHE A 357 -10.33 -13.59 -8.90
N LEU A 358 -10.14 -14.89 -8.68
CA LEU A 358 -8.89 -15.61 -8.96
C LEU A 358 -9.03 -16.55 -10.16
N ILE A 359 -8.06 -16.50 -11.06
CA ILE A 359 -7.93 -17.32 -12.25
C ILE A 359 -6.83 -18.35 -11.99
N TRP A 360 -7.12 -19.63 -12.17
CA TRP A 360 -6.09 -20.68 -12.14
C TRP A 360 -5.19 -20.54 -13.36
N HIS A 361 -3.98 -20.03 -13.15
CA HIS A 361 -2.97 -19.87 -14.20
C HIS A 361 -1.59 -20.10 -13.59
N PRO A 362 -1.26 -21.35 -13.24
CA PRO A 362 -0.04 -21.65 -12.51
C PRO A 362 1.20 -21.25 -13.31
N TRP A 363 2.24 -20.89 -12.58
CA TRP A 363 3.56 -20.57 -13.12
C TRP A 363 3.64 -19.30 -13.98
N TRP A 364 2.55 -18.52 -14.07
CA TRP A 364 2.52 -17.33 -14.94
C TRP A 364 3.66 -16.38 -14.64
N PHE A 365 3.84 -15.94 -13.39
CA PHE A 365 4.89 -14.99 -13.02
C PHE A 365 6.30 -15.53 -13.26
N ILE A 366 6.52 -16.82 -13.01
CA ILE A 366 7.83 -17.45 -13.22
C ILE A 366 8.15 -17.49 -14.71
N ARG A 367 7.16 -17.85 -15.55
CA ARG A 367 7.34 -17.88 -17.00
C ARG A 367 7.50 -16.47 -17.58
N THR A 368 6.64 -15.53 -17.21
CA THR A 368 6.70 -14.15 -17.71
C THR A 368 7.94 -13.42 -17.22
N MET A 369 8.47 -13.76 -16.04
CA MET A 369 9.79 -13.27 -15.61
C MET A 369 10.86 -13.61 -16.66
N VAL A 370 10.88 -14.86 -17.13
CA VAL A 370 11.89 -15.35 -18.09
C VAL A 370 11.74 -14.68 -19.46
N VAL A 371 10.51 -14.49 -19.95
CA VAL A 371 10.28 -14.05 -21.35
C VAL A 371 10.08 -12.55 -21.53
N ALA A 372 9.70 -11.80 -20.49
CA ALA A 372 9.44 -10.37 -20.63
C ALA A 372 10.74 -9.56 -20.76
N SER A 373 10.76 -8.63 -21.72
CA SER A 373 11.96 -7.85 -22.08
C SER A 373 12.42 -6.88 -20.99
N ASP A 374 11.50 -6.43 -20.13
CA ASP A 374 11.75 -5.54 -18.98
C ASP A 374 12.02 -6.31 -17.67
N ARG A 375 12.09 -7.65 -17.73
CA ARG A 375 12.31 -8.54 -16.58
C ARG A 375 13.66 -9.25 -16.71
N LEU A 376 13.70 -10.57 -16.49
CA LEU A 376 14.93 -11.36 -16.62
C LEU A 376 15.35 -11.50 -18.09
N ASN A 377 14.38 -11.54 -19.01
CA ASN A 377 14.60 -11.62 -20.46
C ASN A 377 15.60 -12.71 -20.90
N TRP A 378 15.54 -13.89 -20.28
CA TRP A 378 16.39 -15.02 -20.62
C TRP A 378 15.70 -15.90 -21.67
N LEU A 379 15.53 -15.37 -22.88
CA LEU A 379 14.83 -16.05 -23.98
C LEU A 379 15.42 -17.42 -24.33
N ASP A 380 16.74 -17.59 -24.24
CA ASP A 380 17.42 -18.87 -24.41
C ASP A 380 16.87 -19.96 -23.45
N LEU A 381 16.52 -19.61 -22.21
CA LEU A 381 15.93 -20.55 -21.25
C LEU A 381 14.54 -21.02 -21.69
N GLU A 382 13.71 -20.12 -22.24
CA GLU A 382 12.39 -20.47 -22.80
C GLU A 382 12.53 -21.30 -24.09
N LEU A 383 13.48 -20.97 -24.97
CA LEU A 383 13.73 -21.74 -26.20
C LEU A 383 14.14 -23.18 -25.86
N ARG A 384 15.07 -23.37 -24.91
CA ARG A 384 15.43 -24.71 -24.41
C ARG A 384 14.21 -25.47 -23.89
N ARG A 385 13.34 -24.80 -23.13
CA ARG A 385 12.10 -25.41 -22.62
C ARG A 385 11.20 -25.90 -23.75
N GLN A 386 11.00 -25.08 -24.79
CA GLN A 386 10.19 -25.42 -25.95
C GLN A 386 10.79 -26.60 -26.74
N THR A 387 12.10 -26.60 -26.96
CA THR A 387 12.81 -27.71 -27.61
C THR A 387 12.66 -29.02 -26.83
N TYR A 388 12.89 -29.00 -25.51
CA TYR A 388 12.75 -30.21 -24.70
C TYR A 388 11.31 -30.71 -24.62
N LEU A 389 10.31 -29.82 -24.69
CA LEU A 389 8.92 -30.23 -24.80
C LEU A 389 8.63 -30.89 -26.16
N ALA A 390 9.13 -30.33 -27.25
CA ALA A 390 8.96 -30.90 -28.59
C ALA A 390 9.63 -32.27 -28.73
N GLU A 391 10.77 -32.49 -28.07
CA GLU A 391 11.48 -33.76 -28.03
C GLU A 391 10.91 -34.78 -27.01
N GLY A 392 9.90 -34.41 -26.22
CA GLY A 392 9.37 -35.26 -25.14
C GLY A 392 10.34 -35.48 -23.96
N ASN A 393 11.38 -34.64 -23.82
CA ASN A 393 12.40 -34.75 -22.79
C ASN A 393 11.98 -34.09 -21.46
N PHE A 394 11.00 -34.68 -20.78
CA PHE A 394 10.42 -34.14 -19.55
C PHE A 394 11.43 -33.90 -18.42
N LYS A 395 12.50 -34.72 -18.32
CA LYS A 395 13.56 -34.51 -17.33
C LYS A 395 14.24 -33.15 -17.51
N ARG A 396 14.53 -32.77 -18.76
CA ARG A 396 15.13 -31.48 -19.07
C ARG A 396 14.15 -30.32 -18.92
N VAL A 397 12.86 -30.54 -19.20
CA VAL A 397 11.80 -29.55 -18.90
C VAL A 397 11.75 -29.26 -17.41
N VAL A 398 11.68 -30.28 -16.56
CA VAL A 398 11.67 -30.12 -15.09
C VAL A 398 12.91 -29.38 -14.61
N GLN A 399 14.09 -29.67 -15.17
CA GLN A 399 15.31 -28.95 -14.83
C GLN A 399 15.21 -27.44 -15.16
N VAL A 400 14.70 -27.09 -16.34
CA VAL A 400 14.55 -25.69 -16.77
C VAL A 400 13.53 -24.95 -15.91
N GLU A 401 12.37 -25.57 -15.66
CA GLU A 401 11.32 -25.01 -14.80
C GLU A 401 11.80 -24.81 -13.36
N LEU A 402 12.53 -25.80 -12.81
CA LEU A 402 13.15 -25.67 -11.50
C LEU A 402 14.18 -24.55 -11.46
N THR A 403 14.96 -24.37 -12.53
CA THR A 403 15.93 -23.26 -12.63
C THR A 403 15.22 -21.91 -12.59
N ALA A 404 14.16 -21.73 -13.39
CA ALA A 404 13.35 -20.51 -13.38
C ALA A 404 12.71 -20.24 -12.01
N PHE A 405 12.18 -21.29 -11.37
CA PHE A 405 11.64 -21.21 -10.02
C PHE A 405 12.67 -20.78 -8.98
N LEU A 406 13.87 -21.37 -9.00
CA LEU A 406 14.94 -21.03 -8.06
C LEU A 406 15.41 -19.59 -8.27
N ILE A 407 15.49 -19.11 -9.51
CA ILE A 407 15.79 -17.71 -9.80
C ILE A 407 14.68 -16.80 -9.25
N PHE A 408 13.41 -17.13 -9.50
CA PHE A 408 12.28 -16.36 -8.97
C PHE A 408 12.30 -16.31 -7.44
N LEU A 409 12.53 -17.45 -6.77
CA LEU A 409 12.54 -17.57 -5.32
C LEU A 409 13.73 -16.84 -4.67
N PHE A 410 14.96 -17.25 -5.00
CA PHE A 410 16.16 -16.71 -4.38
C PHE A 410 16.50 -15.31 -4.89
N GLY A 411 16.18 -15.03 -6.15
CA GLY A 411 16.28 -13.69 -6.72
C GLY A 411 15.44 -12.68 -5.94
N ASN A 412 14.15 -12.98 -5.70
CA ASN A 412 13.29 -12.08 -4.93
C ASN A 412 13.66 -12.01 -3.44
N LEU A 413 14.05 -13.12 -2.81
CA LEU A 413 14.40 -13.14 -1.39
C LEU A 413 15.62 -12.26 -1.07
N GLY A 414 16.60 -12.21 -1.97
CA GLY A 414 17.90 -11.62 -1.63
C GLY A 414 18.45 -12.28 -0.36
N MET A 415 19.12 -11.53 0.51
CA MET A 415 19.64 -12.06 1.78
C MET A 415 18.56 -12.57 2.76
N ARG A 416 17.27 -12.35 2.49
CA ARG A 416 16.20 -12.93 3.32
C ARG A 416 16.15 -14.45 3.22
N PHE A 417 16.82 -15.08 2.23
CA PHE A 417 16.90 -16.54 2.13
C PHE A 417 17.49 -17.19 3.41
N LEU A 418 18.27 -16.46 4.20
CA LEU A 418 18.75 -16.92 5.52
C LEU A 418 17.60 -17.40 6.43
N GLY A 419 16.37 -16.90 6.20
CA GLY A 419 15.17 -17.36 6.91
C GLY A 419 14.89 -18.85 6.79
N PHE A 420 15.35 -19.52 5.72
CA PHE A 420 15.22 -20.98 5.59
C PHE A 420 15.89 -21.73 6.74
N LEU A 421 17.01 -21.25 7.28
CA LEU A 421 17.67 -21.89 8.43
C LEU A 421 16.78 -21.88 9.69
N THR A 422 16.04 -20.79 9.90
CA THR A 422 15.06 -20.72 11.00
C THR A 422 13.91 -21.69 10.77
N ILE A 423 13.38 -21.79 9.54
CA ILE A 423 12.34 -22.78 9.20
C ILE A 423 12.85 -24.20 9.45
N PHE A 424 14.03 -24.56 8.94
CA PHE A 424 14.60 -25.90 9.14
C PHE A 424 14.79 -26.23 10.62
N LYS A 425 15.24 -25.27 11.42
CA LYS A 425 15.35 -25.44 12.87
C LYS A 425 13.98 -25.70 13.51
N GLN A 426 12.97 -24.90 13.17
CA GLN A 426 11.61 -25.06 13.69
C GLN A 426 10.97 -26.38 13.28
N LEU A 427 11.24 -26.88 12.08
CA LEU A 427 10.78 -28.20 11.62
C LEU A 427 11.45 -29.34 12.39
N LYS A 428 12.74 -29.21 12.73
CA LYS A 428 13.46 -30.18 13.56
C LYS A 428 12.99 -30.19 15.02
N GLU A 429 12.51 -29.06 15.52
CA GLU A 429 12.00 -28.88 16.90
C GLU A 429 10.49 -29.19 17.03
N ASP A 430 9.95 -30.04 16.14
CA ASP A 430 8.52 -30.36 15.99
C ASP A 430 7.60 -29.13 15.93
N ILE A 431 7.46 -28.58 14.72
CA ILE A 431 6.67 -27.39 14.47
C ILE A 431 5.18 -27.52 14.88
N LEU A 432 4.65 -28.74 14.96
CA LEU A 432 3.24 -28.99 15.30
C LEU A 432 2.95 -28.65 16.78
N ASP A 433 3.96 -28.71 17.63
CA ASP A 433 3.84 -28.32 19.03
C ASP A 433 3.78 -26.80 19.21
N ASN A 434 4.48 -26.06 18.35
CA ASN A 434 4.48 -24.60 18.38
C ASN A 434 3.46 -24.00 17.41
N LEU A 435 2.24 -23.79 17.91
CA LEU A 435 1.11 -23.24 17.13
C LEU A 435 1.42 -21.91 16.43
N PHE A 436 2.25 -21.05 17.02
CA PHE A 436 2.61 -19.78 16.39
C PHE A 436 3.53 -20.01 15.20
N ASN A 437 4.55 -20.87 15.33
CA ASN A 437 5.45 -21.20 14.22
C ASN A 437 4.69 -21.90 13.09
N LEU A 438 3.77 -22.82 13.43
CA LEU A 438 2.91 -23.47 12.44
C LEU A 438 2.01 -22.46 11.71
N PHE A 439 1.33 -21.56 12.44
CA PHE A 439 0.54 -20.48 11.85
C PHE A 439 1.39 -19.63 10.90
N PHE A 440 2.56 -19.20 11.38
CA PHE A 440 3.47 -18.34 10.63
C PHE A 440 3.96 -19.02 9.34
N LEU A 441 4.31 -20.31 9.41
CA LEU A 441 4.70 -21.08 8.24
C LEU A 441 3.55 -21.18 7.23
N LEU A 442 2.32 -21.47 7.69
CA LEU A 442 1.16 -21.58 6.81
C LEU A 442 0.89 -20.28 6.04
N ILE A 443 0.86 -19.13 6.72
CA ILE A 443 0.64 -17.84 6.05
C ILE A 443 1.81 -17.46 5.13
N THR A 444 3.04 -17.85 5.49
CA THR A 444 4.23 -17.63 4.66
C THR A 444 4.14 -18.44 3.37
N MET A 445 3.78 -19.73 3.47
CA MET A 445 3.58 -20.59 2.32
C MET A 445 2.42 -20.10 1.44
N ALA A 446 1.28 -19.77 2.04
CA ALA A 446 0.13 -19.23 1.30
C ALA A 446 0.49 -17.94 0.56
N SER A 447 1.23 -17.02 1.20
CA SER A 447 1.66 -15.76 0.58
C SER A 447 2.61 -15.94 -0.61
N PHE A 448 3.30 -17.08 -0.71
CA PHE A 448 4.11 -17.43 -1.86
C PHE A 448 3.33 -18.20 -2.93
N PHE A 449 2.57 -19.22 -2.52
CA PHE A 449 1.95 -20.16 -3.46
C PHE A 449 0.68 -19.65 -4.11
N ILE A 450 -0.11 -18.79 -3.45
CA ILE A 450 -1.31 -18.19 -4.06
C ILE A 450 -0.95 -17.51 -5.41
N PRO A 451 -0.03 -16.54 -5.46
CA PRO A 451 0.35 -15.90 -6.72
C PRO A 451 1.12 -16.80 -7.70
N VAL A 452 1.83 -17.82 -7.21
CA VAL A 452 2.48 -18.81 -8.10
C VAL A 452 1.44 -19.67 -8.84
N LEU A 453 0.26 -19.89 -8.25
CA LEU A 453 -0.78 -20.76 -8.79
C LEU A 453 -1.93 -19.99 -9.46
N PHE A 454 -2.20 -18.76 -9.00
CA PHE A 454 -3.37 -17.99 -9.38
C PHE A 454 -3.01 -16.56 -9.81
N LEU A 455 -3.77 -16.04 -10.77
CA LEU A 455 -3.80 -14.61 -11.13
C LEU A 455 -5.09 -13.97 -10.64
N GLN A 456 -5.08 -12.65 -10.51
CA GLN A 456 -6.32 -11.90 -10.32
C GLN A 456 -6.89 -11.48 -11.67
N LYS A 457 -8.23 -11.57 -11.81
CA LYS A 457 -8.95 -11.07 -12.99
C LYS A 457 -8.75 -9.56 -13.16
N GLY A 458 -8.64 -9.10 -14.41
CA GLY A 458 -8.38 -7.70 -14.75
C GLY A 458 -6.88 -7.39 -14.78
N VAL A 459 -6.24 -7.33 -13.61
CA VAL A 459 -4.82 -6.93 -13.50
C VAL A 459 -4.02 -7.97 -12.69
N ALA A 460 -3.17 -8.72 -13.39
CA ALA A 460 -2.30 -9.75 -12.81
C ALA A 460 -1.42 -9.20 -11.66
N TRP A 461 -0.97 -7.93 -11.78
CA TRP A 461 -0.13 -7.24 -10.80
C TRP A 461 -0.72 -7.21 -9.38
N ASN A 462 -2.03 -7.29 -9.24
CA ASN A 462 -2.65 -7.25 -7.92
C ASN A 462 -2.37 -8.53 -7.10
N ALA A 463 -2.35 -9.71 -7.74
CA ALA A 463 -2.08 -10.97 -7.04
C ALA A 463 -0.63 -11.09 -6.53
N ILE A 464 0.35 -10.50 -7.23
CA ILE A 464 1.77 -10.57 -6.82
C ILE A 464 2.04 -9.89 -5.47
N GLN A 465 1.12 -9.03 -5.01
CA GLN A 465 1.23 -8.37 -3.71
C GLN A 465 1.17 -9.37 -2.53
N PHE A 466 0.66 -10.60 -2.74
CA PHE A 466 0.85 -11.68 -1.77
C PHE A 466 2.34 -12.00 -1.54
N ASN A 467 3.18 -12.04 -2.59
CA ASN A 467 4.61 -12.28 -2.45
C ASN A 467 5.33 -11.18 -1.63
N GLN A 468 4.77 -9.97 -1.53
CA GLN A 468 5.36 -8.94 -0.67
C GLN A 468 5.21 -9.31 0.82
N TYR A 469 4.11 -9.94 1.22
CA TYR A 469 3.98 -10.54 2.56
C TYR A 469 4.99 -11.68 2.76
N PHE A 470 5.21 -12.50 1.73
CA PHE A 470 6.25 -13.54 1.77
C PHE A 470 7.63 -12.93 2.05
N LEU A 471 8.01 -11.84 1.37
CA LEU A 471 9.26 -11.11 1.63
C LEU A 471 9.31 -10.52 3.04
N LEU A 472 8.22 -9.94 3.53
CA LEU A 472 8.13 -9.43 4.91
C LEU A 472 8.40 -10.54 5.94
N PHE A 473 7.71 -11.67 5.80
CA PHE A 473 7.80 -12.80 6.71
C PHE A 473 9.18 -13.48 6.67
N PHE A 474 9.77 -13.65 5.49
CA PHE A 474 11.15 -14.12 5.37
C PHE A 474 12.16 -13.12 5.93
N GLY A 475 11.88 -11.81 5.89
CA GLY A 475 12.68 -10.80 6.59
C GLY A 475 12.73 -11.03 8.10
N PHE A 476 11.59 -11.40 8.71
CA PHE A 476 11.54 -11.75 10.14
C PHE A 476 12.33 -13.03 10.45
N LEU A 477 12.16 -14.08 9.65
CA LEU A 477 12.91 -15.33 9.81
C LEU A 477 14.41 -15.12 9.61
N ALA A 478 14.81 -14.34 8.61
CA ALA A 478 16.20 -14.00 8.35
C ALA A 478 16.81 -13.24 9.52
N ALA A 479 16.07 -12.30 10.13
CA ALA A 479 16.53 -11.58 11.30
C ALA A 479 16.83 -12.50 12.51
N ILE A 480 16.00 -13.53 12.72
CA ILE A 480 16.22 -14.55 13.75
C ILE A 480 17.49 -15.34 13.43
N THR A 481 17.64 -15.81 12.19
CA THR A 481 18.84 -16.51 11.72
C THR A 481 20.09 -15.65 11.90
N THR A 482 20.05 -14.37 11.50
CA THR A 482 21.19 -13.46 11.60
C THR A 482 21.62 -13.26 13.05
N ALA A 483 20.67 -13.00 13.96
CA ALA A 483 20.99 -12.87 15.37
C ALA A 483 21.59 -14.16 15.95
N TRP A 484 21.09 -15.32 15.53
CA TRP A 484 21.67 -16.61 15.90
C TRP A 484 23.11 -16.77 15.37
N ILE A 485 23.38 -16.51 14.09
CA ILE A 485 24.73 -16.60 13.50
C ILE A 485 25.73 -15.67 14.22
N LEU A 486 25.31 -14.45 14.53
CA LEU A 486 26.15 -13.48 15.25
C LEU A 486 26.44 -13.95 16.69
N SER A 487 25.57 -14.77 17.29
CA SER A 487 25.76 -15.31 18.64
C SER A 487 26.66 -16.55 18.70
N ILE A 488 26.93 -17.22 17.56
CA ILE A 488 27.78 -18.43 17.50
C ILE A 488 29.19 -18.13 18.03
N ASN A 489 29.74 -16.98 17.64
CA ASN A 489 31.07 -16.54 18.06
C ASN A 489 30.96 -15.16 18.72
N ARG A 490 31.42 -15.06 19.97
CA ARG A 490 31.38 -13.82 20.76
C ARG A 490 32.42 -12.76 20.33
N SER A 491 33.28 -13.09 19.35
CA SER A 491 34.24 -12.14 18.80
C SER A 491 33.55 -10.95 18.12
N LYS A 492 33.97 -9.74 18.48
CA LYS A 492 33.50 -8.50 17.85
C LYS A 492 33.81 -8.47 16.35
N LEU A 493 34.99 -9.00 15.95
CA LEU A 493 35.39 -9.04 14.55
C LEU A 493 34.44 -9.93 13.72
N TRP A 494 34.10 -11.12 14.23
CA TRP A 494 33.13 -12.01 13.60
C TRP A 494 31.79 -11.30 13.38
N SER A 495 31.28 -10.67 14.44
CA SER A 495 30.01 -9.96 14.38
C SER A 495 30.02 -8.85 13.34
N VAL A 496 31.10 -8.06 13.28
CA VAL A 496 31.24 -6.97 12.30
C VAL A 496 31.33 -7.52 10.87
N VAL A 497 32.18 -8.51 10.62
CA VAL A 497 32.37 -9.07 9.26
C VAL A 497 31.07 -9.65 8.73
N ILE A 498 30.39 -10.50 9.50
CA ILE A 498 29.12 -11.11 9.07
C ILE A 498 28.04 -10.05 8.86
N SER A 499 27.93 -9.08 9.77
CA SER A 499 26.97 -7.99 9.63
C SER A 499 27.22 -7.18 8.35
N THR A 500 28.48 -6.85 8.07
CA THR A 500 28.89 -6.13 6.86
C THR A 500 28.55 -6.91 5.60
N ILE A 501 28.82 -8.23 5.56
CA ILE A 501 28.49 -9.07 4.39
C ILE A 501 26.98 -9.08 4.15
N ILE A 502 26.18 -9.31 5.20
CA ILE A 502 24.71 -9.35 5.09
C ILE A 502 24.19 -8.00 4.60
N ILE A 503 24.65 -6.89 5.19
CA ILE A 503 24.23 -5.54 4.81
C ILE A 503 24.64 -5.23 3.37
N PHE A 504 25.88 -5.51 3.00
CA PHE A 504 26.43 -5.26 1.66
C PHE A 504 25.67 -6.00 0.56
N LEU A 505 25.19 -7.22 0.84
CA LEU A 505 24.39 -7.99 -0.11
C LEU A 505 22.89 -7.67 -0.06
N SER A 506 22.39 -7.08 1.04
CA SER A 506 20.97 -6.74 1.20
C SER A 506 20.59 -5.40 0.57
N ILE A 507 21.49 -4.40 0.65
CA ILE A 507 21.21 -3.00 0.33
C ILE A 507 21.28 -2.60 -1.16
N PRO A 508 22.07 -3.22 -2.06
CA PRO A 508 22.34 -2.64 -3.39
C PRO A 508 21.10 -2.29 -4.21
N THR A 509 20.07 -3.14 -4.18
CA THR A 509 18.80 -2.87 -4.87
C THR A 509 18.11 -1.60 -4.36
N GLN A 510 18.19 -1.31 -3.05
CA GLN A 510 17.61 -0.09 -2.49
C GLN A 510 18.38 1.16 -2.90
N LEU A 511 19.72 1.09 -2.92
CA LEU A 511 20.52 2.18 -3.47
C LEU A 511 20.23 2.39 -4.96
N GLY A 512 20.02 1.31 -5.71
CA GLY A 512 19.60 1.35 -7.10
C GLY A 512 18.25 2.04 -7.28
N LEU A 513 17.26 1.72 -6.45
CA LEU A 513 15.94 2.37 -6.49
C LEU A 513 16.05 3.88 -6.25
N LEU A 514 16.76 4.29 -5.18
CA LEU A 514 16.97 5.72 -4.90
C LEU A 514 17.74 6.41 -6.01
N TRP A 515 18.80 5.77 -6.52
CA TRP A 515 19.58 6.30 -7.63
C TRP A 515 18.71 6.52 -8.87
N GLN A 516 17.95 5.51 -9.28
CA GLN A 516 17.04 5.60 -10.44
C GLN A 516 15.98 6.67 -10.24
N PHE A 517 15.38 6.72 -9.05
CA PHE A 517 14.34 7.69 -8.74
C PHE A 517 14.82 9.14 -8.85
N TYR A 518 16.00 9.46 -8.29
CA TYR A 518 16.56 10.81 -8.31
C TYR A 518 17.37 11.15 -9.57
N SER A 519 17.83 10.15 -10.32
CA SER A 519 18.50 10.37 -11.61
C SER A 519 17.49 10.62 -12.73
N ASN A 520 16.27 10.10 -12.60
CA ASN A 520 15.21 10.32 -13.57
C ASN A 520 14.49 11.65 -13.31
N PRO A 521 14.19 12.43 -14.36
CA PRO A 521 13.31 13.59 -14.22
C PRO A 521 11.91 13.16 -13.75
N PRO A 522 11.13 14.07 -13.12
CA PRO A 522 9.71 13.82 -12.85
C PRO A 522 8.99 13.44 -14.15
N LEU A 523 8.11 12.45 -14.11
CA LEU A 523 7.48 11.92 -15.32
C LEU A 523 6.36 12.83 -15.83
N SER A 524 5.55 13.37 -14.92
CA SER A 524 4.38 14.17 -15.26
C SER A 524 4.22 15.42 -14.39
N LYS A 525 3.46 16.39 -14.89
CA LYS A 525 3.14 17.63 -14.19
C LYS A 525 1.72 18.11 -14.43
N ILE A 526 1.23 18.94 -13.51
CA ILE A 526 0.12 19.87 -13.71
C ILE A 526 0.71 21.27 -13.63
N SER A 527 0.56 22.09 -14.67
CA SER A 527 1.15 23.44 -14.69
C SER A 527 0.45 24.38 -13.72
N ASN A 528 1.06 25.52 -13.41
CA ASN A 528 0.43 26.52 -12.55
C ASN A 528 -0.86 27.06 -13.17
N GLU A 529 -0.87 27.27 -14.48
CA GLU A 529 -2.03 27.69 -15.27
C GLU A 529 -3.12 26.62 -15.24
N GLU A 530 -2.77 25.35 -15.37
CA GLU A 530 -3.74 24.26 -15.27
C GLU A 530 -4.32 24.15 -13.84
N LEU A 531 -3.48 24.31 -12.81
CA LEU A 531 -3.91 24.35 -11.41
C LEU A 531 -4.86 25.52 -11.14
N GLU A 532 -4.64 26.68 -11.74
CA GLU A 532 -5.56 27.82 -11.65
C GLU A 532 -6.95 27.45 -12.17
N GLY A 533 -7.03 26.79 -13.34
CA GLY A 533 -8.30 26.33 -13.91
C GLY A 533 -9.00 25.27 -13.06
N LEU A 534 -8.25 24.32 -12.50
CA LEU A 534 -8.80 23.29 -11.60
C LEU A 534 -9.29 23.89 -10.28
N ASN A 535 -8.56 24.87 -9.72
CA ASN A 535 -8.99 25.62 -8.53
C ASN A 535 -10.22 26.48 -8.82
N PHE A 536 -10.31 27.10 -10.00
CA PHE A 536 -11.51 27.80 -10.44
C PHE A 536 -12.71 26.83 -10.52
N LEU A 537 -12.52 25.65 -11.11
CA LEU A 537 -13.55 24.61 -11.22
C LEU A 537 -14.02 24.12 -9.85
N ARG A 538 -13.12 24.01 -8.87
CA ARG A 538 -13.44 23.65 -7.47
C ARG A 538 -14.49 24.56 -6.85
N GLN A 539 -14.42 25.86 -7.16
CA GLN A 539 -15.30 26.89 -6.61
C GLN A 539 -16.70 26.91 -7.26
N GLN A 540 -16.90 26.23 -8.39
CA GLN A 540 -18.16 26.25 -9.11
C GLN A 540 -19.23 25.37 -8.45
N LYS A 541 -20.52 25.66 -8.68
CA LYS A 541 -21.64 24.81 -8.23
C LYS A 541 -21.90 23.67 -9.21
N GLY A 542 -22.40 22.53 -8.75
CA GLY A 542 -22.50 21.33 -9.60
C GLY A 542 -21.30 20.42 -9.39
N ASN A 543 -21.35 19.22 -9.97
CA ASN A 543 -20.49 18.12 -9.53
C ASN A 543 -19.93 17.26 -10.68
N ILE A 544 -20.61 17.14 -11.83
CA ILE A 544 -20.18 16.21 -12.88
C ILE A 544 -19.39 16.96 -13.97
N VAL A 545 -18.14 16.54 -14.15
CA VAL A 545 -17.22 17.06 -15.16
C VAL A 545 -17.01 16.02 -16.25
N LEU A 546 -17.18 16.43 -17.50
CA LEU A 546 -16.77 15.63 -18.65
C LEU A 546 -15.34 16.01 -19.04
N VAL A 547 -14.49 14.99 -19.16
CA VAL A 547 -13.11 15.10 -19.66
C VAL A 547 -12.98 14.37 -21.00
N LEU A 548 -11.98 14.75 -21.79
CA LEU A 548 -11.67 14.06 -23.05
C LEU A 548 -11.24 12.60 -22.79
N PRO A 549 -11.60 11.63 -23.66
CA PRO A 549 -11.04 10.28 -23.59
C PRO A 549 -9.51 10.30 -23.62
N PHE A 550 -8.90 9.46 -22.79
CA PHE A 550 -7.44 9.34 -22.76
C PHE A 550 -6.93 8.78 -24.10
N ASN A 551 -5.89 9.41 -24.65
CA ASN A 551 -5.22 8.95 -25.85
C ASN A 551 -3.77 8.60 -25.51
N LYS A 552 -3.47 7.29 -25.49
CA LYS A 552 -2.14 6.75 -25.18
C LYS A 552 -1.00 7.24 -26.08
N TYR A 553 -1.32 7.77 -27.26
CA TYR A 553 -0.35 8.31 -28.23
C TYR A 553 -0.05 9.81 -27.99
N GLU A 554 -0.79 10.50 -27.11
CA GLU A 554 -0.53 11.92 -26.80
C GLU A 554 0.85 12.14 -26.17
N ARG A 555 1.29 11.19 -25.34
CA ARG A 555 2.62 11.23 -24.73
C ARG A 555 3.74 11.36 -25.77
N ASP A 556 3.56 10.76 -26.95
CA ASP A 556 4.59 10.70 -28.00
C ASP A 556 4.81 12.08 -28.67
N LYS A 557 3.91 13.05 -28.42
CA LYS A 557 4.08 14.45 -28.84
C LYS A 557 5.09 15.21 -27.98
N TYR A 558 5.41 14.69 -26.79
CA TYR A 558 6.34 15.32 -25.85
C TYR A 558 7.69 14.61 -25.91
N LYS A 559 8.75 15.38 -26.19
CA LYS A 559 10.11 14.83 -26.31
C LYS A 559 10.75 14.56 -24.95
N ASP A 560 10.49 15.44 -23.98
CA ASP A 560 11.16 15.43 -22.67
C ASP A 560 10.15 15.60 -21.53
N PRO A 561 10.30 14.83 -20.43
CA PRO A 561 9.50 14.99 -19.22
C PRO A 561 9.96 16.21 -18.37
N PRO A 562 9.12 16.73 -17.44
CA PRO A 562 7.78 16.25 -17.11
C PRO A 562 6.76 16.66 -18.16
N ILE A 563 5.99 15.68 -18.64
CA ILE A 563 4.93 15.90 -19.63
C ILE A 563 3.60 16.23 -18.93
N PRO A 564 2.64 16.88 -19.60
CA PRO A 564 1.33 17.15 -19.01
C PRO A 564 0.65 15.87 -18.53
N ILE A 565 0.08 15.90 -17.33
CA ILE A 565 -0.41 14.67 -16.66
C ILE A 565 -1.48 13.95 -17.48
N TYR A 566 -2.36 14.71 -18.17
CA TYR A 566 -3.41 14.15 -19.02
C TYR A 566 -2.87 13.34 -20.21
N ALA A 567 -1.65 13.66 -20.67
CA ALA A 567 -1.02 12.99 -21.80
C ALA A 567 -0.19 11.78 -21.35
N TRP A 568 0.24 11.76 -20.08
CA TRP A 568 1.13 10.73 -19.55
C TRP A 568 0.43 9.40 -19.28
N TYR A 569 -0.72 9.43 -18.62
CA TYR A 569 -1.50 8.25 -18.25
C TYR A 569 -2.98 8.62 -18.08
N ASP A 570 -3.88 7.65 -18.21
CA ASP A 570 -5.29 7.87 -17.87
C ASP A 570 -5.42 8.04 -16.35
N THR A 571 -5.81 9.22 -15.88
CA THR A 571 -5.65 9.58 -14.46
C THR A 571 -6.79 10.47 -13.95
N GLY A 572 -7.18 10.22 -12.70
CA GLY A 572 -8.22 10.95 -11.99
C GLY A 572 -7.86 12.36 -11.50
N TYR A 573 -6.90 13.03 -12.16
CA TYR A 573 -6.33 14.27 -11.63
C TYR A 573 -7.33 15.43 -11.58
N VAL A 574 -8.28 15.49 -12.51
CA VAL A 574 -9.34 16.51 -12.46
C VAL A 574 -10.12 16.38 -11.15
N THR A 575 -10.46 15.16 -10.73
CA THR A 575 -11.13 14.91 -9.45
C THR A 575 -10.23 15.26 -8.26
N ALA A 576 -8.97 14.84 -8.28
CA ALA A 576 -8.03 15.09 -7.19
C ALA A 576 -7.77 16.58 -6.91
N PHE A 577 -7.84 17.44 -7.94
CA PHE A 577 -7.50 18.86 -7.81
C PHE A 577 -8.70 19.81 -7.83
N SER A 578 -9.79 19.45 -8.52
CA SER A 578 -11.03 20.24 -8.50
C SER A 578 -12.02 19.78 -7.43
N GLY A 579 -11.85 18.59 -6.88
CA GLY A 579 -12.83 17.97 -5.99
C GLY A 579 -14.17 17.67 -6.68
N LYS A 580 -14.30 17.76 -8.01
CA LYS A 580 -15.51 17.38 -8.77
C LYS A 580 -15.44 15.92 -9.19
N GLN A 581 -16.57 15.25 -9.36
CA GLN A 581 -16.55 13.91 -9.97
C GLN A 581 -16.43 14.04 -11.48
N THR A 582 -15.69 13.15 -12.11
CA THR A 582 -15.75 13.01 -13.57
C THR A 582 -16.88 12.07 -13.97
N LEU A 583 -17.42 12.24 -15.18
CA LEU A 583 -18.37 11.26 -15.73
C LEU A 583 -17.70 9.89 -15.80
N ILE A 584 -16.52 9.85 -16.41
CA ILE A 584 -15.62 8.70 -16.44
C ILE A 584 -14.19 9.17 -16.73
N SER A 585 -13.24 8.74 -15.91
CA SER A 585 -11.78 8.83 -16.09
C SER A 585 -11.11 7.63 -15.39
N ASP A 586 -9.80 7.46 -15.57
CA ASP A 586 -9.03 6.37 -14.95
C ASP A 586 -9.74 5.02 -15.12
N GLU A 587 -9.97 4.68 -16.38
CA GLU A 587 -10.73 3.51 -16.81
C GLU A 587 -10.12 2.22 -16.26
N GLU A 588 -8.79 2.19 -16.04
CA GLU A 588 -8.13 1.07 -15.39
C GLU A 588 -8.69 0.83 -13.98
N GLN A 589 -8.77 1.85 -13.12
CA GLN A 589 -9.33 1.71 -11.78
C GLN A 589 -10.80 1.30 -11.82
N VAL A 590 -11.58 1.90 -12.73
CA VAL A 590 -12.99 1.54 -12.95
C VAL A 590 -13.13 0.07 -13.34
N ASN A 591 -12.29 -0.42 -14.27
CA ASN A 591 -12.30 -1.81 -14.71
C ASN A 591 -11.85 -2.78 -13.61
N ILE A 592 -10.81 -2.44 -12.83
CA ILE A 592 -10.35 -3.25 -11.69
C ILE A 592 -11.47 -3.47 -10.66
N MET A 593 -12.30 -2.45 -10.42
CA MET A 593 -13.44 -2.53 -9.51
C MET A 593 -14.66 -3.26 -10.10
N GLY A 594 -14.63 -3.60 -11.39
CA GLY A 594 -15.64 -4.42 -12.06
C GLY A 594 -16.94 -3.69 -12.39
N TYR A 595 -16.90 -2.39 -12.68
CA TYR A 595 -18.08 -1.69 -13.22
C TYR A 595 -18.25 -2.01 -14.71
N ASP A 596 -19.50 -2.18 -15.15
CA ASP A 596 -19.83 -2.29 -16.56
C ASP A 596 -20.00 -0.89 -17.16
N VAL A 597 -18.96 -0.43 -17.86
CA VAL A 597 -18.88 0.92 -18.45
C VAL A 597 -18.62 0.91 -19.95
N THR A 598 -18.61 -0.25 -20.60
CA THR A 598 -18.26 -0.40 -22.03
C THR A 598 -19.12 0.52 -22.91
N ARG A 599 -20.45 0.49 -22.72
CA ARG A 599 -21.37 1.36 -23.46
C ARG A 599 -21.13 2.85 -23.20
N LEU A 600 -20.79 3.22 -21.97
CA LEU A 600 -20.51 4.62 -21.61
C LEU A 600 -19.23 5.11 -22.30
N ILE A 601 -18.18 4.27 -22.35
CA ILE A 601 -16.93 4.57 -23.02
C ILE A 601 -17.17 4.77 -24.52
N GLU A 602 -17.87 3.83 -25.18
CA GLU A 602 -18.22 3.90 -26.60
C GLU A 602 -19.02 5.16 -26.94
N GLU A 603 -20.06 5.47 -26.17
CA GLU A 603 -20.88 6.68 -26.38
C GLU A 603 -20.07 7.97 -26.16
N ARG A 604 -19.14 7.99 -25.19
CA ARG A 604 -18.27 9.15 -24.94
C ARG A 604 -17.29 9.35 -26.11
N GLU A 605 -16.66 8.27 -26.58
CA GLU A 605 -15.76 8.32 -27.73
C GLU A 605 -16.49 8.82 -28.98
N GLU A 606 -17.68 8.29 -29.27
CA GLU A 606 -18.51 8.74 -30.39
C GLU A 606 -18.85 10.23 -30.27
N ALA A 607 -19.23 10.69 -29.08
CA ALA A 607 -19.56 12.10 -28.85
C ALA A 607 -18.37 13.02 -29.13
N PHE A 608 -17.16 12.66 -28.69
CA PHE A 608 -15.96 13.49 -28.89
C PHE A 608 -15.38 13.44 -30.30
N GLN A 609 -15.52 12.31 -31.01
CA GLN A 609 -15.01 12.14 -32.38
C GLN A 609 -15.97 12.67 -33.45
N SER A 610 -17.26 12.78 -33.14
CA SER A 610 -18.24 13.27 -34.11
C SER A 610 -18.13 14.76 -34.37
N ARG A 611 -18.34 15.15 -35.64
CA ARG A 611 -18.55 16.55 -36.05
C ARG A 611 -20.04 16.97 -35.98
N ASP A 612 -20.93 16.04 -35.66
CA ASP A 612 -22.35 16.32 -35.45
C ASP A 612 -22.56 16.83 -34.02
N TYR A 613 -22.83 18.14 -33.90
CA TYR A 613 -23.04 18.81 -32.63
C TYR A 613 -24.24 18.26 -31.85
N HIS A 614 -25.24 17.68 -32.52
CA HIS A 614 -26.37 17.07 -31.84
C HIS A 614 -25.94 15.86 -31.00
N LYS A 615 -24.98 15.05 -31.47
CA LYS A 615 -24.49 13.89 -30.72
C LYS A 615 -23.85 14.31 -29.40
N MET A 616 -22.97 15.30 -29.43
CA MET A 616 -22.34 15.83 -28.22
C MET A 616 -23.39 16.48 -27.30
N ASN A 617 -24.28 17.34 -27.82
CA ASN A 617 -25.31 17.97 -26.99
C ASN A 617 -26.26 16.96 -26.33
N ASN A 618 -26.69 15.94 -27.08
CA ASN A 618 -27.51 14.86 -26.54
C ASN A 618 -26.76 14.06 -25.47
N PHE A 619 -25.45 13.81 -25.67
CA PHE A 619 -24.61 13.15 -24.67
C PHE A 619 -24.50 13.97 -23.38
N LEU A 620 -24.20 15.27 -23.50
CA LEU A 620 -24.11 16.19 -22.36
C LEU A 620 -25.41 16.21 -21.54
N GLN A 621 -26.57 16.27 -22.22
CA GLN A 621 -27.88 16.23 -21.56
C GLN A 621 -28.19 14.87 -20.93
N LYS A 622 -27.95 13.77 -21.66
CA LYS A 622 -28.22 12.39 -21.20
C LYS A 622 -27.50 12.10 -19.87
N TYR A 623 -26.24 12.48 -19.77
CA TYR A 623 -25.41 12.23 -18.58
C TYR A 623 -25.40 13.39 -17.57
N LYS A 624 -26.23 14.42 -17.79
CA LYS A 624 -26.39 15.58 -16.89
C LYS A 624 -25.05 16.24 -16.56
N ILE A 625 -24.20 16.41 -17.56
CA ILE A 625 -22.90 17.05 -17.41
C ILE A 625 -23.09 18.50 -16.96
N ASP A 626 -22.38 18.92 -15.92
CA ASP A 626 -22.38 20.32 -15.48
C ASP A 626 -21.27 21.11 -16.17
N TYR A 627 -20.09 20.49 -16.35
CA TYR A 627 -18.91 21.13 -16.93
C TYR A 627 -18.19 20.24 -17.94
N VAL A 628 -17.61 20.85 -18.97
CA VAL A 628 -16.61 20.21 -19.83
C VAL A 628 -15.26 20.84 -19.52
N TYR A 629 -14.27 20.01 -19.19
CA TYR A 629 -12.90 20.44 -18.90
C TYR A 629 -11.96 19.97 -20.00
N LEU A 630 -11.17 20.89 -20.55
CA LEU A 630 -10.13 20.61 -21.55
C LEU A 630 -8.80 21.20 -21.08
N GLY A 631 -7.79 20.35 -20.96
CA GLY A 631 -6.43 20.73 -20.62
C GLY A 631 -5.60 21.09 -21.87
N TRP A 632 -4.73 22.09 -21.75
CA TRP A 632 -3.72 22.44 -22.74
C TRP A 632 -4.33 22.64 -24.13
N ASP A 633 -3.87 21.88 -25.13
CA ASP A 633 -4.31 21.96 -26.52
C ASP A 633 -5.49 21.02 -26.86
N GLN A 634 -6.09 20.35 -25.87
CA GLN A 634 -7.22 19.44 -26.10
C GLN A 634 -8.41 20.15 -26.73
N LYS A 635 -9.04 19.54 -27.74
CA LYS A 635 -10.20 20.10 -28.45
C LYS A 635 -11.21 19.01 -28.74
N THR A 636 -12.48 19.40 -28.79
CA THR A 636 -13.56 18.57 -29.34
C THR A 636 -13.50 18.58 -30.86
N ALA A 637 -13.98 17.52 -31.53
CA ALA A 637 -14.07 17.50 -32.99
C ALA A 637 -15.13 18.49 -33.53
N THR A 638 -16.18 18.73 -32.75
CA THR A 638 -17.17 19.77 -32.99
C THR A 638 -16.69 21.10 -32.42
N ASP A 639 -16.89 22.21 -33.13
CA ASP A 639 -16.58 23.54 -32.61
C ASP A 639 -17.48 23.88 -31.41
N SER A 640 -16.85 24.29 -30.30
CA SER A 640 -17.51 24.71 -29.07
C SER A 640 -18.61 25.77 -29.26
N ALA A 641 -18.55 26.57 -30.34
CA ALA A 641 -19.58 27.55 -30.66
C ALA A 641 -20.96 26.94 -30.97
N PHE A 642 -21.01 25.68 -31.43
CA PHE A 642 -22.26 24.96 -31.73
C PHE A 642 -22.72 24.05 -30.58
N LEU A 643 -21.93 23.95 -29.52
CA LEU A 643 -22.26 23.13 -28.36
C LEU A 643 -23.08 23.94 -27.36
N ASN A 644 -23.98 23.26 -26.64
CA ASN A 644 -24.80 23.85 -25.58
C ASN A 644 -23.97 24.11 -24.32
N MET A 645 -22.89 24.86 -24.46
CA MET A 645 -21.98 25.20 -23.38
C MET A 645 -21.39 26.60 -23.56
N GLU A 646 -21.02 27.25 -22.45
CA GLU A 646 -20.38 28.56 -22.46
C GLU A 646 -19.01 28.50 -21.78
N PRO A 647 -17.96 29.11 -22.35
CA PRO A 647 -16.68 29.20 -21.67
C PRO A 647 -16.83 30.10 -20.44
N ILE A 648 -16.43 29.58 -19.28
CA ILE A 648 -16.43 30.33 -18.01
C ILE A 648 -15.03 30.55 -17.45
N PHE A 649 -14.02 29.85 -17.98
CA PHE A 649 -12.62 30.06 -17.68
C PHE A 649 -11.75 29.62 -18.86
N ILE A 650 -10.80 30.46 -19.27
CA ILE A 650 -9.83 30.17 -20.31
C ILE A 650 -8.51 30.80 -19.89
N ASN A 651 -7.46 29.99 -19.79
CA ASN A 651 -6.09 30.46 -19.82
C ASN A 651 -5.27 29.60 -20.80
N LYS A 652 -3.95 29.66 -20.66
CA LYS A 652 -3.02 28.95 -21.56
C LYS A 652 -3.20 27.43 -21.51
N ASP A 653 -3.36 26.84 -20.32
CA ASP A 653 -3.29 25.40 -20.10
C ASP A 653 -4.61 24.78 -19.60
N ALA A 654 -5.66 25.56 -19.38
CA ALA A 654 -6.97 25.07 -18.97
C ALA A 654 -8.14 25.86 -19.56
N ARG A 655 -9.17 25.12 -19.97
CA ARG A 655 -10.44 25.65 -20.46
C ARG A 655 -11.60 24.93 -19.77
N VAL A 656 -12.51 25.71 -19.18
CA VAL A 656 -13.70 25.20 -18.50
C VAL A 656 -14.94 25.76 -19.20
N PHE A 657 -15.80 24.87 -19.64
CA PHE A 657 -17.10 25.21 -20.21
C PHE A 657 -18.21 24.76 -19.28
N LYS A 658 -19.22 25.60 -19.08
CA LYS A 658 -20.44 25.26 -18.35
C LYS A 658 -21.50 24.81 -19.34
N VAL A 659 -22.12 23.66 -19.10
CA VAL A 659 -23.21 23.15 -19.95
C VAL A 659 -24.50 23.90 -19.63
N LYS A 660 -25.19 24.38 -20.67
CA LYS A 660 -26.51 25.00 -20.59
C LYS A 660 -27.56 23.91 -20.48
N LYS A 661 -28.36 23.96 -19.42
CA LYS A 661 -29.44 22.99 -19.15
C LYS A 661 -30.73 23.38 -19.86
#